data_AF-A3P876-F1
#
_entry.id   AF-A3P876-F1
#
_cell.length_a   1.000
_cell.length_b   1.000
_cell.length_c   1.000
_cell.angle_alpha   90.00
_cell.angle_beta   90.00
_cell.angle_gamma   90.00
#
_symmetry.space_group_name_H-M   'P 1'
#
loop_
_entity.id
_entity.type
_entity.pdbx_description
1 polymer ?
#
loop_
_entity_poly.entity_id
_entity_poly.type
_entity_poly.pdbx_seq_one_letter_code
_entity_poly.pdbx_strand_id
1 'polypeptide(L)'
;MDDHRRIAPPFARRLHPLSLLLAASLAHGETGAPPAERRSDAPPATALAPIFVTANPLGASALSSPTASLSGDALTLHRTDSLGDTLNGLPGVSTTTYGPLVGRPIIRGMDGDRIRLLQNGVAAYDASSLSYDHAVPQDPLSVERIEIVRGPAALLYGGNAVGGVVNTIDNRIPREAITGVSGALDASYGGANNARAGAALVEGGNGRFAFHLDAFGRETDALRIPGHAHSARQRALDGEDASEPYGRLPNSDGRRYGGAAGGSYTWADGYVGASYSGYESNYGSVAETDARLQMRQERVALASEVRNLRGPFSQLKFDFGYTNYQHKEIEDGVTGTTFRNHGYEARVEARHRKLGPFEGALGVQVGQNTFSALGGEALAPTTRTTSVALFGLEQWQATDALKLSAGARIEHVRLDPSANGDDKFGFARSRDFNAGSVSAGALYQLAPAWSLAGNVSYTERAPTFYELYANGPHGATGQYLIGRPDAQKEKAVSTDLALRYASGPNRGSIGVFYSRLRNYLAEYDTGRLVDDDGVPVAPGADDALREAVYRGVRAEFYGVELEGRWRAFERRGHRVDLELSADYTHARNADTGEPLPRIAPLRATLAADYGYGPFGARAQLTHAWAQHRVPEHDLATDGYTSLGVVLTYKLRVGATNWLAYLRGDNLTNQDIRYASSVVRNIAPQGGRSVSIGMRTTF
;
A
#
# COMPACT_ATOMS: atom_id res chain seq x y z
N MET A 1 27.79 -49.63 -21.31
CA MET A 1 28.74 -48.52 -21.48
C MET A 1 27.98 -47.25 -21.87
N ASP A 2 27.58 -46.32 -20.98
CA ASP A 2 27.12 -46.27 -19.56
C ASP A 2 26.60 -44.83 -19.29
N ASP A 3 25.89 -44.41 -18.22
CA ASP A 3 25.41 -45.01 -16.96
C ASP A 3 23.89 -44.70 -16.79
N HIS A 4 23.12 -45.55 -16.09
CA HIS A 4 21.72 -45.25 -15.76
C HIS A 4 21.61 -44.54 -14.40
N ARG A 5 21.25 -43.25 -14.40
CA ARG A 5 20.81 -42.56 -13.18
C ARG A 5 19.46 -41.88 -13.35
N ARG A 6 18.41 -42.56 -12.88
CA ARG A 6 17.10 -41.96 -12.62
C ARG A 6 17.18 -41.14 -11.33
N ILE A 7 16.86 -39.85 -11.40
CA ILE A 7 16.63 -39.03 -10.20
C ILE A 7 15.12 -38.97 -9.97
N ALA A 8 14.68 -39.41 -8.79
CA ALA A 8 13.27 -39.38 -8.39
C ALA A 8 12.90 -37.99 -7.83
N PRO A 9 11.66 -37.51 -8.03
CA PRO A 9 11.19 -36.28 -7.42
C PRO A 9 10.85 -36.50 -5.92
N PRO A 10 11.07 -35.50 -5.04
CA PRO A 10 10.62 -35.58 -3.66
C PRO A 10 9.09 -35.45 -3.56
N PHE A 11 8.48 -36.29 -2.72
CA PHE A 11 7.03 -36.29 -2.48
C PHE A 11 6.56 -35.01 -1.76
N ALA A 12 5.89 -34.11 -2.48
CA ALA A 12 5.05 -33.08 -1.88
C ALA A 12 3.73 -33.71 -1.37
N ARG A 13 3.66 -34.05 -0.07
CA ARG A 13 2.40 -34.48 0.55
C ARG A 13 1.45 -33.29 0.68
N ARG A 14 0.27 -33.40 0.07
CA ARG A 14 -0.85 -32.47 0.29
C ARG A 14 -1.27 -32.52 1.77
N LEU A 15 -1.23 -31.38 2.46
CA LEU A 15 -1.86 -31.24 3.78
C LEU A 15 -3.32 -30.82 3.57
N HIS A 16 -4.25 -31.61 4.09
CA HIS A 16 -5.68 -31.28 4.08
C HIS A 16 -6.01 -30.25 5.18
N PRO A 17 -6.87 -29.25 4.91
CA PRO A 17 -7.16 -28.16 5.85
C PRO A 17 -8.25 -28.57 6.85
N LEU A 18 -7.94 -29.44 7.83
CA LEU A 18 -8.91 -29.78 8.90
C LEU A 18 -8.31 -30.32 10.21
N SER A 19 -7.03 -30.05 10.50
CA SER A 19 -6.34 -30.56 11.70
C SER A 19 -5.52 -29.49 12.42
N LEU A 20 -6.17 -28.39 12.81
CA LEU A 20 -5.62 -27.32 13.65
C LEU A 20 -6.59 -26.93 14.79
N LEU A 21 -7.15 -27.94 15.46
CA LEU A 21 -7.96 -27.80 16.68
C LEU A 21 -7.70 -29.00 17.60
N LEU A 22 -6.71 -28.88 18.51
CA LEU A 22 -6.66 -29.45 19.87
C LEU A 22 -5.22 -29.34 20.42
N ALA A 23 -4.97 -28.41 21.37
CA ALA A 23 -3.91 -28.51 22.39
C ALA A 23 -3.88 -27.27 23.32
N ALA A 24 -4.73 -27.23 24.34
CA ALA A 24 -4.54 -26.39 25.54
C ALA A 24 -5.59 -26.73 26.63
N SER A 25 -5.37 -27.81 27.39
CA SER A 25 -6.15 -28.08 28.61
C SER A 25 -5.33 -28.88 29.64
N LEU A 26 -5.55 -28.55 30.92
CA LEU A 26 -4.91 -29.08 32.14
C LEU A 26 -3.46 -28.59 32.38
N ALA A 27 -3.02 -28.22 33.60
CA ALA A 27 -3.59 -28.37 34.95
C ALA A 27 -3.50 -27.04 35.76
N HIS A 28 -4.45 -26.69 36.63
CA HIS A 28 -4.46 -26.89 38.11
C HIS A 28 -3.10 -26.72 38.81
N GLY A 29 -2.94 -26.01 39.95
CA GLY A 29 -3.87 -25.21 40.75
C GLY A 29 -3.56 -25.31 42.26
N GLU A 30 -3.39 -24.19 42.97
CA GLU A 30 -3.27 -24.16 44.45
C GLU A 30 -4.06 -22.99 45.08
N THR A 31 -4.65 -23.28 46.25
CA THR A 31 -5.37 -22.38 47.16
C THR A 31 -4.44 -21.89 48.29
N GLY A 32 -4.59 -20.75 48.95
CA GLY A 32 -5.57 -19.66 48.91
C GLY A 32 -5.38 -18.74 50.14
N ALA A 33 -5.85 -17.48 50.11
CA ALA A 33 -5.81 -16.54 51.25
C ALA A 33 -6.91 -15.45 51.11
N PRO A 34 -7.41 -14.85 52.21
CA PRO A 34 -8.67 -14.07 52.21
C PRO A 34 -8.53 -12.62 51.67
N PRO A 35 -9.65 -11.97 51.29
CA PRO A 35 -9.63 -10.66 50.66
C PRO A 35 -9.40 -9.52 51.66
N ALA A 36 -8.41 -8.68 51.39
CA ALA A 36 -8.31 -7.34 51.99
C ALA A 36 -9.01 -6.32 51.08
N GLU A 37 -9.84 -5.45 51.68
CA GLU A 37 -10.54 -4.38 50.96
C GLU A 37 -9.55 -3.48 50.20
N ARG A 38 -9.76 -3.32 48.89
CA ARG A 38 -9.12 -2.25 48.12
C ARG A 38 -10.18 -1.30 47.61
N ARG A 39 -9.97 -0.02 47.88
CA ARG A 39 -10.78 1.09 47.37
C ARG A 39 -10.81 1.06 45.85
N SER A 40 -11.95 1.42 45.27
CA SER A 40 -12.14 1.49 43.83
C SER A 40 -11.46 2.72 43.22
N ASP A 41 -10.14 2.65 43.03
CA ASP A 41 -9.47 3.53 42.09
C ASP A 41 -9.84 3.06 40.67
N ALA A 42 -10.80 3.75 40.07
CA ALA A 42 -11.12 3.56 38.67
C ALA A 42 -9.85 3.84 37.84
N PRO A 43 -9.41 2.93 36.95
CA PRO A 43 -8.20 3.16 36.19
C PRO A 43 -8.36 4.44 35.34
N PRO A 44 -7.34 5.32 35.31
CA PRO A 44 -7.44 6.57 34.57
C PRO A 44 -7.74 6.28 33.10
N ALA A 45 -8.61 7.11 32.52
CA ALA A 45 -9.07 6.95 31.14
C ALA A 45 -7.88 6.74 30.20
N THR A 46 -7.89 5.63 29.47
CA THR A 46 -6.75 5.15 28.70
C THR A 46 -6.32 6.19 27.66
N ALA A 47 -5.27 6.95 27.97
CA ALA A 47 -4.61 7.78 26.98
C ALA A 47 -4.02 6.82 25.94
N LEU A 48 -4.57 6.84 24.72
CA LEU A 48 -4.05 6.06 23.61
C LEU A 48 -2.59 6.45 23.41
N ALA A 49 -1.69 5.45 23.41
CA ALA A 49 -0.27 5.70 23.19
C ALA A 49 -0.07 6.44 21.86
N PRO A 50 0.82 7.45 21.80
CA PRO A 50 1.06 8.19 20.57
C PRO A 50 1.60 7.25 19.49
N ILE A 51 0.94 7.22 18.33
CA ILE A 51 1.43 6.46 17.18
C ILE A 51 2.65 7.19 16.62
N PHE A 52 3.81 6.57 16.75
CA PHE A 52 5.04 7.05 16.13
C PHE A 52 5.10 6.60 14.66
N VAL A 53 5.23 7.57 13.75
CA VAL A 53 5.46 7.28 12.33
C VAL A 53 6.92 6.84 12.18
N THR A 54 7.14 5.53 11.98
CA THR A 54 8.50 4.97 11.82
C THR A 54 9.17 5.38 10.52
N ALA A 55 8.39 5.80 9.52
CA ALA A 55 8.88 6.49 8.33
C ALA A 55 9.39 7.94 8.61
N ASN A 56 9.43 8.39 9.87
CA ASN A 56 10.14 9.61 10.27
C ASN A 56 11.31 9.24 11.20
N PRO A 57 12.58 9.48 10.82
CA PRO A 57 13.75 9.09 11.64
C PRO A 57 13.84 9.83 12.98
N LEU A 58 13.06 10.89 13.18
CA LEU A 58 12.98 11.64 14.44
C LEU A 58 11.83 11.17 15.36
N GLY A 59 11.01 10.21 14.93
CA GLY A 59 9.91 9.65 15.73
C GLY A 59 8.90 10.70 16.19
N ALA A 60 8.65 11.76 15.40
CA ALA A 60 7.68 12.78 15.78
C ALA A 60 6.24 12.30 15.54
N SER A 61 5.40 12.38 16.58
CA SER A 61 3.95 12.13 16.50
C SER A 61 3.17 13.29 15.85
N ALA A 62 3.76 14.49 15.81
CA ALA A 62 3.22 15.65 15.10
C ALA A 62 4.20 16.06 13.98
N LEU A 63 3.81 15.76 12.74
CA LEU A 63 4.55 16.13 11.52
C LEU A 63 3.97 17.39 10.88
N SER A 64 4.82 18.20 10.25
CA SER A 64 4.42 19.35 9.41
C SER A 64 3.61 18.92 8.19
N SER A 65 3.81 17.71 7.68
CA SER A 65 3.02 17.12 6.58
C SER A 65 1.82 16.30 7.07
N PRO A 66 0.77 16.15 6.25
CA PRO A 66 -0.30 15.18 6.52
C PRO A 66 0.26 13.75 6.54
N THR A 67 -0.19 12.95 7.50
CA THR A 67 0.12 11.52 7.60
C THR A 67 -1.12 10.75 8.04
N ALA A 68 -1.42 9.65 7.36
CA ALA A 68 -2.43 8.70 7.82
C ALA A 68 -1.73 7.46 8.40
N SER A 69 -2.34 6.83 9.41
CA SER A 69 -1.87 5.54 9.90
C SER A 69 -3.06 4.66 10.27
N LEU A 70 -2.94 3.36 9.99
CA LEU A 70 -3.99 2.38 10.20
C LEU A 70 -3.38 1.18 10.96
N SER A 71 -3.89 0.88 12.15
CA SER A 71 -3.37 -0.16 13.04
C SER A 71 -4.45 -0.74 13.97
N GLY A 72 -4.15 -1.84 14.65
CA GLY A 72 -5.01 -2.43 15.69
C GLY A 72 -6.43 -2.77 15.20
N ASP A 73 -7.44 -2.40 15.98
CA ASP A 73 -8.85 -2.59 15.61
C ASP A 73 -9.22 -1.86 14.32
N ALA A 74 -8.70 -0.64 14.10
CA ALA A 74 -9.01 0.14 12.91
C ALA A 74 -8.51 -0.58 11.66
N LEU A 75 -7.28 -1.12 11.68
CA LEU A 75 -6.80 -1.99 10.61
C LEU A 75 -7.66 -3.25 10.48
N THR A 76 -7.96 -3.93 11.58
CA THR A 76 -8.76 -5.17 11.58
C THR A 76 -10.11 -5.00 10.90
N LEU A 77 -10.80 -3.89 11.16
CA LEU A 77 -12.13 -3.61 10.58
C LEU A 77 -12.06 -3.05 9.15
N HIS A 78 -10.96 -2.38 8.77
CA HIS A 78 -10.76 -1.83 7.42
C HIS A 78 -10.12 -2.81 6.43
N ARG A 79 -9.42 -3.87 6.88
CA ARG A 79 -8.77 -4.89 6.03
C ARG A 79 -9.70 -5.36 4.90
N THR A 80 -9.16 -5.38 3.69
CA THR A 80 -9.82 -5.92 2.47
C THR A 80 -8.89 -6.87 1.72
N ASP A 81 -9.22 -7.19 0.47
CA ASP A 81 -8.52 -8.14 -0.38
C ASP A 81 -7.29 -7.56 -1.11
N SER A 82 -6.99 -6.27 -1.01
CA SER A 82 -5.73 -5.68 -1.50
C SER A 82 -5.17 -4.59 -0.57
N LEU A 83 -3.89 -4.25 -0.72
CA LEU A 83 -3.29 -3.12 0.00
C LEU A 83 -3.93 -1.79 -0.44
N GLY A 84 -4.17 -1.62 -1.74
CA GLY A 84 -4.84 -0.43 -2.28
C GLY A 84 -6.26 -0.26 -1.73
N ASP A 85 -7.06 -1.33 -1.72
CA ASP A 85 -8.43 -1.29 -1.20
C ASP A 85 -8.49 -1.11 0.32
N THR A 86 -7.50 -1.61 1.07
CA THR A 86 -7.44 -1.43 2.54
C THR A 86 -7.19 0.05 2.92
N LEU A 87 -6.57 0.82 2.01
CA LEU A 87 -6.28 2.25 2.18
C LEU A 87 -7.27 3.16 1.43
N ASN A 88 -8.10 2.61 0.55
CA ASN A 88 -9.09 3.34 -0.23
C ASN A 88 -10.15 3.98 0.69
N GLY A 89 -10.39 5.29 0.52
CA GLY A 89 -11.32 6.04 1.36
C GLY A 89 -10.66 6.81 2.51
N LEU A 90 -9.36 6.59 2.76
CA LEU A 90 -8.56 7.55 3.52
C LEU A 90 -8.44 8.87 2.72
N PRO A 91 -8.36 10.05 3.37
CA PRO A 91 -8.35 11.33 2.68
C PRO A 91 -7.23 11.47 1.62
N GLY A 92 -7.63 11.66 0.37
CA GLY A 92 -6.72 11.78 -0.77
C GLY A 92 -6.13 10.44 -1.22
N VAL A 93 -6.71 9.31 -0.81
CA VAL A 93 -6.24 7.95 -1.15
C VAL A 93 -7.32 7.15 -1.87
N SER A 94 -6.98 6.69 -3.07
CA SER A 94 -7.79 5.78 -3.90
C SER A 94 -6.95 4.57 -4.32
N THR A 95 -7.42 3.78 -5.28
CA THR A 95 -6.79 2.50 -5.66
C THR A 95 -6.82 2.25 -7.16
N THR A 96 -5.78 1.60 -7.69
CA THR A 96 -5.72 1.06 -9.06
C THR A 96 -6.29 -0.36 -9.13
N THR A 97 -7.46 -0.62 -8.53
CA THR A 97 -8.01 -2.00 -8.44
C THR A 97 -8.13 -2.66 -9.81
N TYR A 98 -7.80 -3.95 -9.86
CA TYR A 98 -7.91 -4.83 -11.03
C TYR A 98 -8.65 -6.11 -10.64
N GLY A 99 -9.81 -5.95 -10.00
CA GLY A 99 -10.47 -7.03 -9.27
C GLY A 99 -10.05 -7.12 -7.81
N PRO A 100 -10.57 -8.09 -7.03
CA PRO A 100 -10.52 -8.04 -5.57
C PRO A 100 -9.11 -8.22 -4.98
N LEU A 101 -8.28 -9.09 -5.58
CA LEU A 101 -6.95 -9.42 -5.04
C LEU A 101 -5.85 -8.47 -5.51
N VAL A 102 -6.17 -7.51 -6.39
CA VAL A 102 -5.21 -6.62 -7.05
C VAL A 102 -5.61 -5.16 -6.81
N GLY A 103 -4.67 -4.37 -6.29
CA GLY A 103 -4.86 -2.93 -6.15
C GLY A 103 -3.68 -2.27 -5.44
N ARG A 104 -3.16 -1.21 -6.04
CA ARG A 104 -2.12 -0.35 -5.45
C ARG A 104 -2.76 0.94 -4.93
N PRO A 105 -2.25 1.51 -3.83
CA PRO A 105 -2.71 2.81 -3.38
C PRO A 105 -2.31 3.91 -4.37
N ILE A 106 -3.24 4.84 -4.61
CA ILE A 106 -3.05 6.10 -5.34
C ILE A 106 -3.14 7.21 -4.31
N ILE A 107 -2.26 8.20 -4.36
CA ILE A 107 -2.27 9.35 -3.46
C ILE A 107 -2.43 10.60 -4.33
N ARG A 108 -3.52 11.35 -4.13
CA ARG A 108 -3.82 12.61 -4.83
C ARG A 108 -3.75 12.48 -6.36
N GLY A 109 -4.25 11.36 -6.88
CA GLY A 109 -4.25 11.04 -8.31
C GLY A 109 -2.89 10.61 -8.89
N MET A 110 -1.83 10.50 -8.10
CA MET A 110 -0.54 9.96 -8.54
C MET A 110 -0.47 8.46 -8.28
N ASP A 111 0.01 7.71 -9.27
CA ASP A 111 0.13 6.25 -9.31
C ASP A 111 1.57 5.79 -9.68
N GLY A 112 1.73 4.53 -10.12
CA GLY A 112 2.97 4.03 -10.69
C GLY A 112 4.17 4.04 -9.73
N ASP A 113 5.34 4.42 -10.23
CA ASP A 113 6.58 4.64 -9.48
C ASP A 113 6.66 6.05 -8.83
N ARG A 114 5.54 6.78 -8.72
CA ARG A 114 5.44 8.05 -7.96
C ARG A 114 5.02 7.87 -6.50
N ILE A 115 4.74 6.64 -6.09
CA ILE A 115 4.49 6.24 -4.71
C ILE A 115 5.48 5.14 -4.35
N ARG A 116 6.26 5.35 -3.29
CA ARG A 116 7.20 4.35 -2.80
C ARG A 116 6.48 3.39 -1.85
N LEU A 117 6.37 2.12 -2.24
CA LEU A 117 5.94 1.03 -1.35
C LEU A 117 7.15 0.51 -0.56
N LEU A 118 7.02 0.48 0.76
CA LEU A 118 8.04 0.00 1.71
C LEU A 118 7.48 -1.10 2.61
N GLN A 119 8.36 -1.97 3.08
CA GLN A 119 8.10 -2.90 4.16
C GLN A 119 9.18 -2.72 5.22
N ASN A 120 8.77 -2.32 6.44
CA ASN A 120 9.65 -1.97 7.55
C ASN A 120 10.67 -0.86 7.23
N GLY A 121 10.33 0.09 6.34
CA GLY A 121 11.17 1.25 6.01
C GLY A 121 12.18 1.05 4.87
N VAL A 122 12.22 -0.14 4.25
CA VAL A 122 13.02 -0.44 3.05
C VAL A 122 12.14 -1.00 1.92
N ALA A 123 12.61 -0.89 0.68
CA ALA A 123 11.90 -1.30 -0.53
C ALA A 123 11.24 -2.69 -0.43
N ALA A 124 10.00 -2.79 -0.90
CA ALA A 124 9.31 -4.08 -1.04
C ALA A 124 9.91 -4.93 -2.18
N TYR A 125 10.16 -4.29 -3.34
CA TYR A 125 10.48 -4.89 -4.65
C TYR A 125 9.44 -5.92 -5.14
N ASP A 126 8.73 -5.53 -6.18
CA ASP A 126 7.69 -6.30 -6.86
C ASP A 126 7.60 -5.84 -8.33
N ALA A 127 6.62 -6.31 -9.10
CA ALA A 127 6.35 -5.84 -10.46
C ALA A 127 5.10 -4.94 -10.56
N SER A 128 4.51 -4.53 -9.43
CA SER A 128 3.23 -3.81 -9.40
C SER A 128 3.31 -2.38 -9.95
N SER A 129 4.50 -1.75 -10.01
CA SER A 129 4.61 -0.45 -10.69
C SER A 129 4.52 -0.54 -12.21
N LEU A 130 4.83 -1.71 -12.80
CA LEU A 130 4.85 -1.92 -14.25
C LEU A 130 3.45 -2.06 -14.85
N SER A 131 2.60 -2.90 -14.25
CA SER A 131 1.25 -3.20 -14.73
C SER A 131 0.23 -3.11 -13.60
N TYR A 132 -1.04 -2.89 -13.97
CA TYR A 132 -2.15 -2.69 -13.05
C TYR A 132 -2.77 -4.00 -12.53
N ASP A 133 -2.60 -5.12 -13.21
CA ASP A 133 -3.05 -6.47 -12.82
C ASP A 133 -2.06 -7.18 -11.85
N HIS A 134 -0.82 -6.69 -11.79
CA HIS A 134 0.21 -7.17 -10.87
C HIS A 134 -0.11 -6.78 -9.40
N ALA A 135 -0.50 -7.76 -8.59
CA ALA A 135 -0.79 -7.55 -7.17
C ALA A 135 0.45 -7.09 -6.37
N VAL A 136 0.22 -6.26 -5.34
CA VAL A 136 1.24 -6.00 -4.31
C VAL A 136 1.39 -7.26 -3.44
N PRO A 137 2.60 -7.83 -3.29
CA PRO A 137 2.84 -9.06 -2.51
C PRO A 137 2.86 -8.81 -0.99
N GLN A 138 1.86 -8.09 -0.47
CA GLN A 138 1.70 -7.76 0.95
C GLN A 138 0.23 -7.94 1.34
N ASP A 139 -0.10 -9.03 2.04
CA ASP A 139 -1.47 -9.23 2.56
C ASP A 139 -1.66 -8.39 3.84
N PRO A 140 -2.70 -7.53 3.92
CA PRO A 140 -3.06 -6.78 5.12
C PRO A 140 -3.23 -7.62 6.42
N LEU A 141 -3.41 -8.94 6.33
CA LEU A 141 -3.45 -9.88 7.44
C LEU A 141 -2.11 -9.96 8.20
N SER A 142 -0.98 -9.97 7.48
CA SER A 142 0.36 -10.04 8.09
C SER A 142 0.93 -8.66 8.45
N VAL A 143 0.10 -7.62 8.43
CA VAL A 143 0.48 -6.23 8.73
C VAL A 143 -0.14 -5.82 10.05
N GLU A 144 0.68 -5.25 10.92
CA GLU A 144 0.31 -4.68 12.23
C GLU A 144 -0.11 -3.20 12.08
N ARG A 145 0.64 -2.45 11.26
CA ARG A 145 0.42 -1.03 10.98
C ARG A 145 0.77 -0.67 9.54
N ILE A 146 -0.03 0.19 8.93
CA ILE A 146 0.28 0.87 7.67
C ILE A 146 0.47 2.36 7.95
N GLU A 147 1.51 2.96 7.41
CA GLU A 147 1.82 4.39 7.50
C GLU A 147 1.80 5.01 6.09
N ILE A 148 1.07 6.12 5.90
CA ILE A 148 1.13 6.94 4.68
C ILE A 148 1.80 8.25 5.03
N VAL A 149 2.92 8.56 4.36
CA VAL A 149 3.74 9.74 4.61
C VAL A 149 3.88 10.60 3.36
N ARG A 150 3.81 11.92 3.55
CA ARG A 150 3.87 12.94 2.49
C ARG A 150 4.91 14.02 2.86
N GLY A 151 5.26 14.90 1.91
CA GLY A 151 6.13 16.05 2.14
C GLY A 151 7.58 15.71 2.58
N PRO A 152 8.23 16.52 3.45
CA PRO A 152 9.65 16.39 3.76
C PRO A 152 10.10 15.01 4.27
N ALA A 153 9.23 14.28 4.98
CA ALA A 153 9.55 12.94 5.48
C ALA A 153 9.47 11.87 4.37
N ALA A 154 8.57 12.03 3.38
CA ALA A 154 8.46 11.12 2.23
C ALA A 154 9.72 11.18 1.34
N LEU A 155 10.27 12.38 1.15
CA LEU A 155 11.49 12.65 0.38
C LEU A 155 12.69 11.81 0.84
N LEU A 156 12.73 11.39 2.11
CA LEU A 156 13.81 10.58 2.66
C LEU A 156 13.89 9.15 2.08
N TYR A 157 12.87 8.69 1.33
CA TYR A 157 12.78 7.32 0.80
C TYR A 157 12.99 7.20 -0.71
N GLY A 158 13.19 8.32 -1.42
CA GLY A 158 13.51 8.33 -2.85
C GLY A 158 12.99 9.57 -3.56
N GLY A 159 13.66 9.99 -4.65
CA GLY A 159 13.10 10.97 -5.60
C GLY A 159 11.76 10.53 -6.21
N ASN A 160 11.48 9.23 -6.18
CA ASN A 160 10.22 8.58 -6.58
C ASN A 160 9.04 8.86 -5.64
N ALA A 161 9.24 9.36 -4.41
CA ALA A 161 8.17 9.55 -3.43
C ALA A 161 7.35 10.86 -3.64
N VAL A 162 7.09 11.26 -4.89
CA VAL A 162 6.42 12.54 -5.24
C VAL A 162 4.96 12.56 -4.78
N GLY A 163 4.22 11.46 -4.98
CA GLY A 163 2.88 11.26 -4.43
C GLY A 163 2.90 10.84 -2.95
N GLY A 164 4.01 10.22 -2.51
CA GLY A 164 4.27 9.90 -1.11
C GLY A 164 4.90 8.52 -0.90
N VAL A 165 4.85 8.07 0.35
CA VAL A 165 5.33 6.76 0.81
C VAL A 165 4.17 6.02 1.46
N VAL A 166 4.05 4.72 1.17
CA VAL A 166 3.21 3.78 1.91
C VAL A 166 4.12 2.71 2.51
N ASN A 167 4.16 2.62 3.84
CA ASN A 167 5.07 1.77 4.60
C ASN A 167 4.26 0.77 5.43
N THR A 168 4.43 -0.52 5.17
CA THR A 168 3.82 -1.60 5.95
C THR A 168 4.76 -2.10 7.04
N ILE A 169 4.23 -2.33 8.23
CA ILE A 169 4.96 -2.78 9.42
C ILE A 169 4.36 -4.09 9.89
N ASP A 170 5.21 -5.12 10.03
CA ASP A 170 4.80 -6.50 10.36
C ASP A 170 5.37 -7.02 11.71
N ASN A 171 6.23 -6.24 12.37
CA ASN A 171 6.95 -6.59 13.61
C ASN A 171 7.74 -7.92 13.60
N ARG A 172 8.03 -8.49 12.41
CA ARG A 172 8.77 -9.76 12.27
C ARG A 172 10.19 -9.73 12.83
N ILE A 173 10.71 -8.54 13.10
CA ILE A 173 11.91 -8.31 13.90
C ILE A 173 11.50 -7.48 15.12
N PRO A 174 11.26 -8.11 16.30
CA PRO A 174 10.82 -7.39 17.49
C PRO A 174 11.85 -6.33 17.92
N ARG A 175 11.40 -5.08 18.07
CA ARG A 175 12.28 -3.93 18.36
C ARG A 175 12.44 -3.63 19.84
N GLU A 176 11.59 -4.23 20.67
CA GLU A 176 11.55 -4.09 22.13
C GLU A 176 11.69 -5.45 22.81
N ALA A 177 12.07 -5.45 24.10
CA ALA A 177 12.33 -6.66 24.85
C ALA A 177 11.03 -7.39 25.24
N ILE A 178 10.75 -8.53 24.62
CA ILE A 178 9.59 -9.38 24.95
C ILE A 178 9.94 -10.30 26.12
N THR A 179 9.02 -10.43 27.09
CA THR A 179 9.11 -11.38 28.20
C THR A 179 7.82 -12.21 28.27
N GLY A 180 7.96 -13.54 28.26
CA GLY A 180 6.82 -14.46 28.17
C GLY A 180 6.47 -14.79 26.72
N VAL A 181 5.19 -15.09 26.46
CA VAL A 181 4.66 -15.39 25.13
C VAL A 181 3.37 -14.60 24.96
N SER A 182 3.17 -14.00 23.79
CA SER A 182 1.96 -13.33 23.37
C SER A 182 1.62 -13.73 21.93
N GLY A 183 0.38 -13.49 21.51
CA GLY A 183 0.03 -13.78 20.12
C GLY A 183 -1.31 -13.22 19.69
N ALA A 184 -1.65 -13.50 18.44
CA ALA A 184 -2.96 -13.20 17.88
C ALA A 184 -3.42 -14.31 16.94
N LEU A 185 -4.73 -14.54 16.92
CA LEU A 185 -5.41 -15.32 15.88
C LEU A 185 -6.49 -14.43 15.27
N ASP A 186 -6.63 -14.48 13.95
CA ASP A 186 -7.61 -13.75 13.15
C ASP A 186 -8.28 -14.75 12.21
N ALA A 187 -9.61 -14.71 12.11
CA ALA A 187 -10.38 -15.54 11.19
C ALA A 187 -11.62 -14.78 10.71
N SER A 188 -11.89 -14.80 9.41
CA SER A 188 -13.09 -14.20 8.83
C SER A 188 -13.63 -14.95 7.62
N TYR A 189 -14.94 -14.79 7.41
CA TYR A 189 -15.71 -15.45 6.35
C TYR A 189 -16.79 -14.51 5.77
N GLY A 190 -16.92 -14.49 4.44
CA GLY A 190 -18.06 -13.86 3.74
C GLY A 190 -17.64 -12.77 2.76
N GLY A 191 -18.38 -11.66 2.68
CA GLY A 191 -18.15 -10.63 1.68
C GLY A 191 -18.65 -11.02 0.28
N ALA A 192 -18.48 -10.15 -0.71
CA ALA A 192 -19.06 -10.33 -2.04
C ALA A 192 -18.50 -11.55 -2.79
N ASN A 193 -17.27 -11.96 -2.46
CA ASN A 193 -16.50 -13.08 -3.00
C ASN A 193 -16.41 -14.30 -2.05
N ASN A 194 -17.21 -14.36 -0.97
CA ASN A 194 -17.16 -15.45 0.04
C ASN A 194 -15.75 -15.72 0.60
N ALA A 195 -14.92 -14.67 0.73
CA ALA A 195 -13.56 -14.75 1.25
C ALA A 195 -13.48 -15.58 2.53
N ARG A 196 -12.54 -16.51 2.56
CA ARG A 196 -12.15 -17.32 3.72
C ARG A 196 -10.75 -16.87 4.08
N ALA A 197 -10.60 -16.14 5.17
CA ALA A 197 -9.35 -15.53 5.57
C ALA A 197 -8.97 -15.93 6.99
N GLY A 198 -7.68 -16.12 7.24
CA GLY A 198 -7.18 -16.31 8.60
C GLY A 198 -5.69 -16.00 8.72
N ALA A 199 -5.28 -15.64 9.94
CA ALA A 199 -3.90 -15.42 10.30
C ALA A 199 -3.63 -15.85 11.74
N ALA A 200 -2.41 -16.28 12.00
CA ALA A 200 -1.89 -16.60 13.32
C ALA A 200 -0.52 -15.95 13.48
N LEU A 201 -0.27 -15.32 14.62
CA LEU A 201 1.06 -14.88 15.02
C LEU A 201 1.35 -15.28 16.47
N VAL A 202 2.60 -15.66 16.75
CA VAL A 202 3.11 -15.93 18.09
C VAL A 202 4.46 -15.24 18.23
N GLU A 203 4.59 -14.46 19.30
CA GLU A 203 5.83 -13.82 19.71
C GLU A 203 6.19 -14.28 21.12
N GLY A 204 7.48 -14.33 21.44
CA GLY A 204 7.89 -14.68 22.79
C GLY A 204 9.35 -14.39 23.05
N GLY A 205 9.73 -14.28 24.32
CA GLY A 205 11.08 -13.89 24.70
C GLY A 205 11.39 -13.98 26.19
N ASN A 206 12.66 -13.72 26.51
CA ASN A 206 13.21 -13.78 27.86
C ASN A 206 13.78 -12.43 28.35
N GLY A 207 13.32 -11.32 27.78
CA GLY A 207 13.81 -9.97 28.06
C GLY A 207 15.17 -9.63 27.43
N ARG A 208 15.75 -10.54 26.64
CA ARG A 208 16.92 -10.28 25.77
C ARG A 208 16.68 -10.82 24.37
N PHE A 209 16.41 -12.11 24.26
CA PHE A 209 16.05 -12.74 23.00
C PHE A 209 14.54 -12.71 22.84
N ALA A 210 14.09 -12.36 21.64
CA ALA A 210 12.70 -12.45 21.21
C ALA A 210 12.60 -13.20 19.88
N PHE A 211 11.52 -13.96 19.68
CA PHE A 211 11.15 -14.58 18.40
C PHE A 211 9.78 -14.08 17.94
N HIS A 212 9.54 -14.17 16.64
CA HIS A 212 8.27 -13.92 15.97
C HIS A 212 8.03 -15.04 14.95
N LEU A 213 6.82 -15.59 14.93
CA LEU A 213 6.34 -16.54 13.92
C LEU A 213 4.95 -16.10 13.47
N ASP A 214 4.74 -15.88 12.17
CA ASP A 214 3.42 -15.62 11.58
C ASP A 214 3.10 -16.56 10.41
N ALA A 215 1.81 -16.82 10.21
CA ALA A 215 1.27 -17.45 9.03
C ALA A 215 -0.11 -16.88 8.71
N PHE A 216 -0.42 -16.75 7.43
CA PHE A 216 -1.73 -16.27 6.96
C PHE A 216 -2.16 -17.00 5.69
N GLY A 217 -3.47 -17.01 5.44
CA GLY A 217 -4.06 -17.59 4.25
C GLY A 217 -5.38 -16.92 3.90
N ARG A 218 -5.66 -16.83 2.61
CA ARG A 218 -6.92 -16.33 2.05
C ARG A 218 -7.30 -17.10 0.79
N GLU A 219 -8.57 -17.43 0.67
CA GLU A 219 -9.19 -18.00 -0.53
C GLU A 219 -10.50 -17.24 -0.82
N THR A 220 -10.76 -16.88 -2.07
CA THR A 220 -11.92 -16.07 -2.49
C THR A 220 -12.55 -16.70 -3.74
N ASP A 221 -13.87 -16.89 -3.72
CA ASP A 221 -14.66 -17.29 -4.89
C ASP A 221 -14.78 -16.11 -5.89
N ALA A 222 -15.32 -16.35 -7.08
CA ALA A 222 -15.64 -15.28 -8.04
C ALA A 222 -16.58 -14.21 -7.43
N LEU A 223 -16.21 -12.94 -7.57
CA LEU A 223 -16.87 -11.77 -6.99
C LEU A 223 -18.32 -11.64 -7.47
N ARG A 224 -19.28 -11.55 -6.54
CA ARG A 224 -20.67 -11.20 -6.85
C ARG A 224 -20.81 -9.69 -7.09
N ILE A 225 -21.41 -9.33 -8.21
CA ILE A 225 -21.62 -7.94 -8.66
C ILE A 225 -23.11 -7.66 -8.82
N PRO A 226 -23.58 -6.41 -8.71
CA PRO A 226 -25.01 -6.08 -8.67
C PRO A 226 -25.70 -6.07 -10.05
N GLY A 227 -24.94 -6.20 -11.15
CA GLY A 227 -25.43 -6.11 -12.52
C GLY A 227 -24.45 -6.73 -13.52
N HIS A 228 -24.32 -6.12 -14.70
CA HIS A 228 -23.33 -6.53 -15.70
C HIS A 228 -21.90 -6.13 -15.29
N ALA A 229 -20.93 -6.97 -15.66
CA ALA A 229 -19.50 -6.67 -15.55
C ALA A 229 -19.16 -5.43 -16.41
N HIS A 230 -19.48 -5.48 -17.70
CA HIS A 230 -19.29 -4.35 -18.61
C HIS A 230 -20.31 -3.22 -18.34
N SER A 231 -19.83 -1.98 -18.30
CA SER A 231 -20.65 -0.78 -18.04
C SER A 231 -21.60 -0.52 -19.21
N ALA A 232 -22.69 0.22 -18.99
CA ALA A 232 -23.63 0.54 -20.07
C ALA A 232 -22.98 1.35 -21.22
N ARG A 233 -21.88 2.09 -20.94
CA ARG A 233 -21.08 2.77 -21.96
C ARG A 233 -20.16 1.82 -22.71
N GLN A 234 -19.61 0.82 -22.01
CA GLN A 234 -18.75 -0.20 -22.61
C GLN A 234 -19.55 -1.12 -23.55
N ARG A 235 -20.71 -1.62 -23.11
CA ARG A 235 -21.58 -2.49 -23.92
C ARG A 235 -22.21 -1.82 -25.15
N ALA A 236 -22.09 -0.49 -25.25
CA ALA A 236 -22.46 0.27 -26.45
C ALA A 236 -21.29 0.46 -27.44
N LEU A 237 -20.07 0.04 -27.07
CA LEU A 237 -18.86 -0.02 -27.88
C LEU A 237 -18.41 -1.47 -28.16
N ASP A 238 -18.78 -2.40 -27.29
CA ASP A 238 -18.58 -3.84 -27.48
C ASP A 238 -19.35 -4.34 -28.73
N GLY A 239 -18.83 -5.37 -29.40
CA GLY A 239 -19.48 -5.98 -30.56
C GLY A 239 -20.73 -6.80 -30.18
N GLU A 240 -21.57 -7.12 -31.17
CA GLU A 240 -22.84 -7.86 -30.94
C GLU A 240 -22.63 -9.25 -30.30
N ASP A 241 -21.47 -9.89 -30.54
CA ASP A 241 -21.09 -11.19 -30.00
C ASP A 241 -20.33 -11.11 -28.65
N ALA A 242 -20.12 -9.91 -28.10
CA ALA A 242 -19.36 -9.74 -26.87
C ALA A 242 -20.05 -10.38 -25.65
N SER A 243 -19.25 -11.00 -24.78
CA SER A 243 -19.77 -11.55 -23.53
C SER A 243 -20.31 -10.44 -22.62
N GLU A 244 -21.54 -10.59 -22.12
CA GLU A 244 -22.11 -9.71 -21.09
C GLU A 244 -22.26 -10.43 -19.72
N PRO A 245 -21.17 -10.76 -18.97
CA PRO A 245 -21.29 -11.40 -17.68
C PRO A 245 -22.17 -10.61 -16.71
N TYR A 246 -23.12 -11.29 -16.05
CA TYR A 246 -24.08 -10.68 -15.13
C TYR A 246 -24.05 -11.36 -13.76
N GLY A 247 -24.12 -10.57 -12.68
CA GLY A 247 -24.24 -11.05 -11.30
C GLY A 247 -22.94 -11.62 -10.70
N ARG A 248 -21.99 -12.03 -11.54
CA ARG A 248 -20.61 -12.40 -11.16
C ARG A 248 -19.59 -11.80 -12.13
N LEU A 249 -18.45 -11.40 -11.60
CA LEU A 249 -17.28 -11.02 -12.40
C LEU A 249 -16.46 -12.30 -12.71
N PRO A 250 -16.26 -12.69 -13.99
CA PRO A 250 -15.42 -13.83 -14.35
C PRO A 250 -13.98 -13.68 -13.84
N ASN A 251 -13.30 -14.82 -13.68
CA ASN A 251 -11.87 -14.93 -13.34
C ASN A 251 -11.38 -13.97 -12.20
N SER A 252 -12.27 -13.63 -11.27
CA SER A 252 -12.02 -12.75 -10.13
C SER A 252 -11.79 -13.51 -8.82
N ASP A 253 -11.72 -14.83 -8.90
CA ASP A 253 -11.35 -15.70 -7.79
C ASP A 253 -9.84 -15.72 -7.55
N GLY A 254 -9.44 -16.31 -6.42
CA GLY A 254 -8.04 -16.58 -6.17
C GLY A 254 -7.74 -16.98 -4.74
N ARG A 255 -6.45 -17.18 -4.48
CA ARG A 255 -5.93 -17.56 -3.17
C ARG A 255 -4.54 -17.00 -2.97
N ARG A 256 -4.17 -16.76 -1.71
CA ARG A 256 -2.81 -16.46 -1.30
C ARG A 256 -2.54 -16.93 0.11
N TYR A 257 -1.28 -17.20 0.40
CA TYR A 257 -0.83 -17.60 1.71
C TYR A 257 0.63 -17.21 1.90
N GLY A 258 1.07 -17.22 3.14
CA GLY A 258 2.45 -16.93 3.48
C GLY A 258 2.68 -17.02 4.96
N GLY A 259 3.87 -16.61 5.36
CA GLY A 259 4.29 -16.57 6.75
C GLY A 259 5.75 -16.19 6.87
N ALA A 260 6.19 -16.03 8.11
CA ALA A 260 7.58 -15.70 8.40
C ALA A 260 8.06 -16.29 9.71
N ALA A 261 9.37 -16.34 9.83
CA ALA A 261 10.07 -16.51 11.09
C ALA A 261 11.09 -15.39 11.24
N GLY A 262 11.20 -14.85 12.45
CA GLY A 262 12.20 -13.85 12.78
C GLY A 262 12.48 -13.79 14.27
N GLY A 263 13.40 -12.92 14.63
CA GLY A 263 13.78 -12.72 16.02
C GLY A 263 14.84 -11.65 16.18
N SER A 264 15.05 -11.26 17.43
CA SER A 264 15.99 -10.22 17.79
C SER A 264 16.70 -10.50 19.12
N TYR A 265 17.86 -9.90 19.26
CA TYR A 265 18.55 -9.69 20.52
C TYR A 265 18.44 -8.22 20.92
N THR A 266 17.97 -7.97 22.12
CA THR A 266 17.67 -6.65 22.69
C THR A 266 18.53 -6.39 23.92
N TRP A 267 18.91 -5.14 24.11
CA TRP A 267 19.61 -4.63 25.29
C TRP A 267 19.11 -3.21 25.61
N ALA A 268 19.57 -2.63 26.73
CA ALA A 268 19.10 -1.31 27.18
C ALA A 268 19.18 -0.24 26.06
N ASP A 269 20.30 -0.21 25.36
CA ASP A 269 20.63 0.79 24.35
C ASP A 269 20.35 0.32 22.91
N GLY A 270 19.61 -0.76 22.66
CA GLY A 270 19.37 -1.16 21.27
C GLY A 270 18.78 -2.55 21.02
N TYR A 271 18.73 -2.90 19.74
CA TYR A 271 18.40 -4.24 19.27
C TYR A 271 19.15 -4.58 17.98
N VAL A 272 19.27 -5.87 17.68
CA VAL A 272 19.65 -6.41 16.37
C VAL A 272 18.80 -7.63 16.09
N GLY A 273 18.33 -7.81 14.86
CA GLY A 273 17.53 -8.97 14.51
C GLY A 273 17.40 -9.21 13.01
N ALA A 274 16.77 -10.33 12.69
CA ALA A 274 16.63 -10.85 11.34
C ALA A 274 15.26 -11.52 11.17
N SER A 275 14.75 -11.53 9.94
CA SER A 275 13.57 -12.32 9.57
C SER A 275 13.69 -12.88 8.16
N TYR A 276 12.98 -13.98 7.93
CA TYR A 276 12.73 -14.58 6.62
C TYR A 276 11.23 -14.77 6.45
N SER A 277 10.69 -14.36 5.30
CA SER A 277 9.26 -14.47 4.98
C SER A 277 9.04 -14.98 3.56
N GLY A 278 7.94 -15.71 3.38
CA GLY A 278 7.47 -16.20 2.09
C GLY A 278 6.02 -15.80 1.84
N TYR A 279 5.69 -15.51 0.58
CA TYR A 279 4.36 -15.18 0.08
C TYR A 279 4.13 -15.92 -1.23
N GLU A 280 2.97 -16.56 -1.40
CA GLU A 280 2.53 -17.13 -2.66
C GLU A 280 1.08 -16.71 -2.95
N SER A 281 0.75 -16.47 -4.22
CA SER A 281 -0.59 -16.07 -4.67
C SER A 281 -0.92 -16.69 -6.03
N ASN A 282 -2.19 -17.01 -6.25
CA ASN A 282 -2.75 -17.40 -7.54
C ASN A 282 -4.12 -16.74 -7.68
N TYR A 283 -4.27 -15.86 -8.66
CA TYR A 283 -5.50 -15.11 -8.94
C TYR A 283 -5.68 -14.96 -10.46
N GLY A 284 -6.91 -14.72 -10.89
CA GLY A 284 -7.20 -14.46 -12.30
C GLY A 284 -7.08 -12.98 -12.69
N SER A 285 -6.85 -12.74 -13.98
CA SER A 285 -7.07 -11.43 -14.59
C SER A 285 -8.57 -11.21 -14.79
N VAL A 286 -9.09 -10.01 -14.48
CA VAL A 286 -10.51 -9.69 -14.70
C VAL A 286 -10.79 -9.10 -16.09
N ALA A 287 -9.74 -8.87 -16.89
CA ALA A 287 -9.85 -8.52 -18.31
C ALA A 287 -9.74 -9.76 -19.22
N GLU A 288 -8.90 -10.72 -18.85
CA GLU A 288 -8.64 -11.94 -19.61
C GLU A 288 -9.23 -13.15 -18.88
N THR A 289 -10.20 -13.84 -19.48
CA THR A 289 -11.04 -14.84 -18.78
C THR A 289 -10.31 -16.14 -18.40
N ASP A 290 -9.15 -16.35 -18.99
CA ASP A 290 -8.34 -17.57 -19.01
C ASP A 290 -6.91 -17.36 -18.46
N ALA A 291 -6.42 -16.11 -18.44
CA ALA A 291 -5.12 -15.76 -17.88
C ALA A 291 -5.12 -15.77 -16.33
N ARG A 292 -4.10 -16.38 -15.72
CA ARG A 292 -3.92 -16.39 -14.26
C ARG A 292 -2.49 -16.13 -13.82
N LEU A 293 -2.34 -15.29 -12.80
CA LEU A 293 -1.04 -14.88 -12.26
C LEU A 293 -0.66 -15.75 -11.07
N GLN A 294 0.41 -16.56 -11.23
CA GLN A 294 1.02 -17.35 -10.16
C GLN A 294 2.28 -16.66 -9.63
N MET A 295 2.15 -16.06 -8.45
CA MET A 295 3.16 -15.22 -7.80
C MET A 295 3.82 -15.93 -6.62
N ARG A 296 5.12 -15.72 -6.46
CA ARG A 296 5.91 -16.07 -5.27
C ARG A 296 6.89 -14.95 -4.94
N GLN A 297 6.99 -14.62 -3.65
CA GLN A 297 8.02 -13.75 -3.11
C GLN A 297 8.70 -14.41 -1.92
N GLU A 298 10.02 -14.29 -1.86
CA GLU A 298 10.83 -14.59 -0.68
C GLU A 298 11.53 -13.29 -0.24
N ARG A 299 11.61 -13.04 1.07
CA ARG A 299 12.27 -11.86 1.60
C ARG A 299 13.08 -12.18 2.85
N VAL A 300 14.33 -11.75 2.87
CA VAL A 300 15.21 -11.70 4.04
C VAL A 300 15.31 -10.25 4.48
N ALA A 301 15.13 -9.98 5.77
CA ALA A 301 15.36 -8.66 6.34
C ALA A 301 16.30 -8.71 7.54
N LEU A 302 17.09 -7.66 7.73
CA LEU A 302 17.90 -7.39 8.92
C LEU A 302 17.56 -5.99 9.43
N ALA A 303 17.46 -5.83 10.74
CA ALA A 303 17.26 -4.52 11.36
C ALA A 303 18.09 -4.41 12.63
N SER A 304 18.64 -3.22 12.89
CA SER A 304 19.41 -2.93 14.09
C SER A 304 19.26 -1.47 14.48
N GLU A 305 19.22 -1.18 15.77
CA GLU A 305 19.29 0.17 16.31
C GLU A 305 20.21 0.18 17.52
N VAL A 306 21.11 1.16 17.57
CA VAL A 306 21.97 1.45 18.71
C VAL A 306 21.74 2.90 19.13
N ARG A 307 21.32 3.10 20.37
CA ARG A 307 21.02 4.38 21.02
C ARG A 307 22.16 4.75 21.98
N ASN A 308 22.04 5.94 22.60
CA ASN A 308 22.95 6.44 23.64
C ASN A 308 24.45 6.43 23.26
N LEU A 309 24.75 6.55 21.96
CA LEU A 309 26.12 6.51 21.42
C LEU A 309 26.97 7.66 21.97
N ARG A 310 28.29 7.41 22.10
CA ARG A 310 29.31 8.42 22.42
C ARG A 310 29.84 9.05 21.12
N GLY A 311 29.88 10.38 21.03
CA GLY A 311 30.42 11.11 19.88
C GLY A 311 29.46 12.18 19.34
N PRO A 312 29.53 12.55 18.05
CA PRO A 312 28.61 13.51 17.44
C PRO A 312 27.18 12.96 17.26
N PHE A 313 27.02 11.64 17.22
CA PHE A 313 25.72 10.96 17.05
C PHE A 313 25.18 10.42 18.38
N SER A 314 23.85 10.38 18.51
CA SER A 314 23.14 9.81 19.67
C SER A 314 22.55 8.43 19.35
N GLN A 315 22.19 8.18 18.09
CA GLN A 315 21.56 6.94 17.63
C GLN A 315 22.06 6.60 16.22
N LEU A 316 22.25 5.31 15.97
CA LEU A 316 22.51 4.72 14.66
C LEU A 316 21.46 3.64 14.42
N LYS A 317 20.83 3.66 13.25
CA LYS A 317 19.85 2.65 12.81
C LYS A 317 20.28 2.09 11.46
N PHE A 318 20.08 0.79 11.29
CA PHE A 318 20.38 0.04 10.08
C PHE A 318 19.17 -0.82 9.73
N ASP A 319 18.69 -0.67 8.50
CA ASP A 319 17.66 -1.54 7.93
C ASP A 319 18.18 -2.12 6.61
N PHE A 320 17.93 -3.41 6.38
CA PHE A 320 18.28 -4.10 5.14
C PHE A 320 17.14 -5.04 4.75
N GLY A 321 16.82 -5.09 3.47
CA GLY A 321 15.90 -6.08 2.90
C GLY A 321 16.44 -6.59 1.58
N TYR A 322 16.48 -7.91 1.40
CA TYR A 322 16.63 -8.58 0.12
C TYR A 322 15.32 -9.26 -0.24
N THR A 323 14.82 -9.00 -1.45
CA THR A 323 13.62 -9.64 -2.01
C THR A 323 13.99 -10.43 -3.25
N ASN A 324 13.42 -11.62 -3.38
CA ASN A 324 13.36 -12.41 -4.60
C ASN A 324 11.89 -12.60 -4.99
N TYR A 325 11.42 -11.83 -5.97
CA TYR A 325 10.05 -11.87 -6.47
C TYR A 325 9.99 -12.50 -7.87
N GLN A 326 9.02 -13.37 -8.10
CA GLN A 326 8.61 -13.83 -9.41
C GLN A 326 7.09 -13.93 -9.49
N HIS A 327 6.51 -13.66 -10.64
CA HIS A 327 5.24 -14.29 -11.01
C HIS A 327 5.30 -14.85 -12.43
N LYS A 328 4.28 -15.64 -12.77
CA LYS A 328 4.02 -16.19 -14.08
C LYS A 328 2.61 -15.84 -14.49
N GLU A 329 2.41 -15.27 -15.68
CA GLU A 329 1.12 -15.38 -16.35
C GLU A 329 0.98 -16.77 -16.96
N ILE A 330 -0.26 -17.25 -16.93
CA ILE A 330 -0.63 -18.58 -17.39
C ILE A 330 -1.97 -18.47 -18.12
N GLU A 331 -1.94 -18.45 -19.45
CA GLU A 331 -3.09 -18.69 -20.32
C GLU A 331 -3.19 -20.19 -20.67
N ASP A 332 -4.40 -20.74 -20.72
CA ASP A 332 -4.67 -22.16 -21.06
C ASP A 332 -3.81 -23.22 -20.32
N GLY A 333 -3.26 -22.87 -19.15
CA GLY A 333 -2.37 -23.72 -18.35
C GLY A 333 -0.91 -23.73 -18.81
N VAL A 334 -0.54 -22.98 -19.84
CA VAL A 334 0.83 -22.76 -20.33
C VAL A 334 1.38 -21.46 -19.75
N THR A 335 2.66 -21.41 -19.36
CA THR A 335 3.27 -20.13 -18.94
C THR A 335 3.60 -19.29 -20.18
N GLY A 336 2.85 -18.22 -20.43
CA GLY A 336 3.14 -17.23 -21.47
C GLY A 336 4.35 -16.38 -21.12
N THR A 337 4.27 -15.66 -20.00
CA THR A 337 5.35 -14.77 -19.52
C THR A 337 5.73 -15.03 -18.06
N THR A 338 7.00 -14.82 -17.73
CA THR A 338 7.54 -14.87 -16.37
C THR A 338 8.23 -13.56 -16.01
N PHE A 339 7.62 -12.83 -15.09
CA PHE A 339 8.16 -11.61 -14.53
C PHE A 339 9.01 -11.90 -13.28
N ARG A 340 10.20 -11.31 -13.21
CA ARG A 340 11.12 -11.42 -12.06
C ARG A 340 11.57 -10.04 -11.61
N ASN A 341 11.68 -9.86 -10.30
CA ASN A 341 12.37 -8.72 -9.71
C ASN A 341 13.12 -9.20 -8.46
N HIS A 342 14.45 -9.16 -8.48
CA HIS A 342 15.24 -9.53 -7.30
C HIS A 342 16.25 -8.43 -6.99
N GLY A 343 16.48 -8.17 -5.71
CA GLY A 343 17.31 -7.05 -5.29
C GLY A 343 17.38 -6.84 -3.79
N TYR A 344 18.27 -5.95 -3.37
CA TYR A 344 18.40 -5.50 -2.00
C TYR A 344 18.34 -3.99 -1.88
N GLU A 345 17.87 -3.52 -0.72
CA GLU A 345 18.04 -2.15 -0.26
C GLU A 345 18.62 -2.16 1.14
N ALA A 346 19.64 -1.33 1.38
CA ALA A 346 20.24 -1.11 2.69
C ALA A 346 20.17 0.39 3.03
N ARG A 347 19.85 0.69 4.28
CA ARG A 347 19.67 2.05 4.80
C ARG A 347 20.41 2.19 6.13
N VAL A 348 21.20 3.25 6.27
CA VAL A 348 21.85 3.64 7.53
C VAL A 348 21.37 5.04 7.87
N GLU A 349 20.87 5.23 9.10
CA GLU A 349 20.40 6.51 9.63
C GLU A 349 21.16 6.84 10.91
N ALA A 350 21.76 8.03 11.00
CA ALA A 350 22.50 8.50 12.16
C ALA A 350 21.86 9.80 12.68
N ARG A 351 21.19 9.72 13.84
CA ARG A 351 20.65 10.89 14.53
C ARG A 351 21.80 11.62 15.21
N HIS A 352 22.06 12.87 14.82
CA HIS A 352 23.09 13.65 15.49
C HIS A 352 22.58 14.14 16.86
N ARG A 353 23.50 14.43 17.77
CA ARG A 353 23.16 15.13 19.01
C ARG A 353 22.78 16.56 18.70
N LYS A 354 21.91 17.14 19.51
CA LYS A 354 21.39 18.50 19.32
C LYS A 354 22.51 19.52 19.08
N LEU A 355 22.48 20.20 17.94
CA LEU A 355 23.45 21.21 17.53
C LEU A 355 22.82 22.59 17.73
N GLY A 356 23.04 23.20 18.90
CA GLY A 356 22.34 24.43 19.29
C GLY A 356 20.82 24.18 19.35
N PRO A 357 20.01 24.80 18.48
CA PRO A 357 18.57 24.56 18.45
C PRO A 357 18.14 23.42 17.50
N PHE A 358 19.07 22.86 16.71
CA PHE A 358 18.78 21.88 15.65
C PHE A 358 18.83 20.43 16.13
N GLU A 359 17.83 19.64 15.73
CA GLU A 359 17.76 18.19 15.92
C GLU A 359 17.41 17.50 14.61
N GLY A 360 18.24 16.56 14.19
CA GLY A 360 18.13 15.96 12.88
C GLY A 360 18.81 14.60 12.76
N ALA A 361 18.68 14.03 11.57
CA ALA A 361 19.28 12.76 11.19
C ALA A 361 19.83 12.84 9.76
N LEU A 362 21.01 12.27 9.57
CA LEU A 362 21.64 12.06 8.26
C LEU A 362 21.56 10.58 7.92
N GLY A 363 21.54 10.24 6.63
CA GLY A 363 21.55 8.84 6.24
C GLY A 363 22.04 8.57 4.83
N VAL A 364 22.35 7.29 4.62
CA VAL A 364 22.80 6.71 3.36
C VAL A 364 21.84 5.60 2.99
N GLN A 365 21.43 5.54 1.73
CA GLN A 365 20.60 4.47 1.18
C GLN A 365 21.29 3.93 -0.07
N VAL A 366 21.43 2.61 -0.16
CA VAL A 366 21.95 1.92 -1.34
C VAL A 366 20.97 0.84 -1.77
N GLY A 367 20.71 0.75 -3.06
CA GLY A 367 19.78 -0.23 -3.61
C GLY A 367 20.32 -0.82 -4.91
N GLN A 368 20.03 -2.10 -5.14
CA GLN A 368 20.21 -2.73 -6.44
C GLN A 368 19.10 -3.73 -6.65
N ASN A 369 18.34 -3.59 -7.74
CA ASN A 369 17.42 -4.62 -8.21
C ASN A 369 17.60 -4.92 -9.69
N THR A 370 17.24 -6.13 -10.09
CA THR A 370 17.26 -6.59 -11.47
C THR A 370 15.86 -7.09 -11.80
N PHE A 371 15.21 -6.38 -12.72
CA PHE A 371 13.92 -6.75 -13.27
C PHE A 371 14.11 -7.50 -14.60
N SER A 372 13.26 -8.49 -14.90
CA SER A 372 13.13 -9.07 -16.25
C SER A 372 11.71 -9.58 -16.52
N ALA A 373 11.19 -9.28 -17.71
CA ALA A 373 10.06 -9.99 -18.32
C ALA A 373 10.63 -11.04 -19.29
N LEU A 374 10.14 -12.28 -19.23
CA LEU A 374 10.68 -13.42 -19.98
C LEU A 374 9.53 -14.26 -20.55
N GLY A 375 9.26 -14.18 -21.85
CA GLY A 375 8.13 -14.86 -22.49
C GLY A 375 7.67 -14.15 -23.76
N GLY A 376 6.44 -14.43 -24.20
CA GLY A 376 5.80 -13.73 -25.32
C GLY A 376 5.66 -12.24 -25.04
N GLU A 377 5.03 -11.89 -23.92
CA GLU A 377 4.92 -10.51 -23.43
C GLU A 377 6.20 -10.03 -22.71
N ALA A 378 7.36 -10.26 -23.31
CA ALA A 378 8.58 -9.59 -22.86
C ALA A 378 8.45 -8.09 -23.18
N LEU A 379 7.81 -7.34 -22.29
CA LEU A 379 7.48 -5.91 -22.45
C LEU A 379 8.69 -4.99 -22.32
N ALA A 380 9.66 -5.34 -21.47
CA ALA A 380 10.84 -4.53 -21.18
C ALA A 380 12.10 -5.40 -21.00
N PRO A 381 13.29 -4.89 -21.35
CA PRO A 381 14.53 -5.67 -21.28
C PRO A 381 14.91 -5.96 -19.83
N THR A 382 15.74 -7.00 -19.65
CA THR A 382 16.33 -7.28 -18.34
C THR A 382 17.17 -6.09 -17.90
N THR A 383 16.75 -5.39 -16.86
CA THR A 383 17.36 -4.13 -16.46
C THR A 383 17.83 -4.20 -15.01
N ARG A 384 19.13 -4.01 -14.82
CA ARG A 384 19.73 -3.81 -13.50
C ARG A 384 19.69 -2.32 -13.16
N THR A 385 18.93 -1.97 -12.13
CA THR A 385 18.90 -0.61 -11.57
C THR A 385 19.69 -0.59 -10.27
N THR A 386 20.66 0.32 -10.18
CA THR A 386 21.46 0.58 -8.98
C THR A 386 21.23 2.02 -8.52
N SER A 387 20.99 2.24 -7.24
CA SER A 387 20.89 3.56 -6.64
C SER A 387 21.78 3.74 -5.41
N VAL A 388 22.31 4.95 -5.26
CA VAL A 388 23.05 5.41 -4.06
C VAL A 388 22.56 6.80 -3.72
N ALA A 389 22.13 7.02 -2.48
CA ALA A 389 21.62 8.31 -2.03
C ALA A 389 22.18 8.72 -0.66
N LEU A 390 22.38 10.03 -0.52
CA LEU A 390 22.59 10.69 0.77
C LEU A 390 21.35 11.54 1.06
N PHE A 391 20.86 11.50 2.30
CA PHE A 391 19.71 12.28 2.73
C PHE A 391 19.91 12.86 4.13
N GLY A 392 19.14 13.88 4.46
CA GLY A 392 19.10 14.48 5.78
C GLY A 392 17.75 15.13 6.09
N LEU A 393 17.38 15.14 7.37
CA LEU A 393 16.22 15.85 7.91
C LEU A 393 16.65 16.61 9.16
N GLU A 394 16.47 17.93 9.15
CA GLU A 394 16.67 18.82 10.28
C GLU A 394 15.34 19.34 10.80
N GLN A 395 15.21 19.49 12.12
CA GLN A 395 14.12 20.21 12.77
C GLN A 395 14.67 21.29 13.71
N TRP A 396 13.94 22.40 13.76
CA TRP A 396 14.23 23.54 14.63
C TRP A 396 12.96 23.99 15.32
N GLN A 397 12.92 23.94 16.65
CA GLN A 397 11.92 24.67 17.43
C GLN A 397 12.33 26.15 17.48
N ALA A 398 11.76 26.96 16.59
CA ALA A 398 12.12 28.37 16.42
C ALA A 398 11.52 29.27 17.51
N THR A 399 10.30 28.95 17.94
CA THR A 399 9.64 29.51 19.13
C THR A 399 8.76 28.42 19.76
N ASP A 400 8.16 28.65 20.93
CA ASP A 400 7.20 27.71 21.53
C ASP A 400 6.01 27.40 20.60
N ALA A 401 5.65 28.35 19.73
CA ALA A 401 4.57 28.20 18.75
C ALA A 401 5.04 27.70 17.38
N LEU A 402 6.31 27.89 16.99
CA LEU A 402 6.79 27.59 15.63
C LEU A 402 7.85 26.50 15.62
N LYS A 403 7.53 25.34 15.02
CA LYS A 403 8.50 24.34 14.60
C LYS A 403 8.74 24.43 13.09
N LEU A 404 10.00 24.44 12.69
CA LEU A 404 10.46 24.36 11.32
C LEU A 404 11.12 23.00 11.06
N SER A 405 11.08 22.55 9.81
CA SER A 405 11.68 21.31 9.32
C SER A 405 12.26 21.54 7.93
N ALA A 406 13.43 20.98 7.65
CA ALA A 406 14.06 21.02 6.34
C ALA A 406 14.64 19.64 5.99
N GLY A 407 14.36 19.15 4.79
CA GLY A 407 14.81 17.83 4.34
C GLY A 407 15.47 17.92 2.96
N ALA A 408 16.56 17.18 2.75
CA ALA A 408 17.29 17.14 1.48
C ALA A 408 17.70 15.72 1.13
N ARG A 409 17.80 15.44 -0.18
CA ARG A 409 18.30 14.17 -0.73
C ARG A 409 19.06 14.45 -2.03
N ILE A 410 20.21 13.80 -2.19
CA ILE A 410 20.89 13.64 -3.47
C ILE A 410 21.02 12.15 -3.75
N GLU A 411 20.71 11.75 -4.98
CA GLU A 411 20.57 10.35 -5.38
C GLU A 411 21.16 10.14 -6.77
N HIS A 412 22.08 9.19 -6.91
CA HIS A 412 22.57 8.71 -8.20
C HIS A 412 21.83 7.41 -8.53
N VAL A 413 21.20 7.36 -9.70
CA VAL A 413 20.51 6.17 -10.24
C VAL A 413 21.16 5.80 -11.55
N ARG A 414 21.51 4.52 -11.72
CA ARG A 414 22.00 3.95 -12.98
C ARG A 414 21.13 2.76 -13.38
N LEU A 415 20.68 2.76 -14.62
CA LEU A 415 19.99 1.63 -15.26
C LEU A 415 20.91 1.02 -16.32
N ASP A 416 21.24 -0.25 -16.18
CA ASP A 416 21.95 -1.05 -17.17
C ASP A 416 20.98 -2.09 -17.78
N PRO A 417 20.39 -1.82 -18.96
CA PRO A 417 19.55 -2.78 -19.67
C PRO A 417 20.39 -3.82 -20.42
N SER A 418 19.84 -5.02 -20.56
CA SER A 418 20.35 -6.11 -21.38
C SER A 418 19.20 -6.68 -22.21
N ALA A 419 19.39 -6.70 -23.53
CA ALA A 419 18.46 -7.29 -24.48
C ALA A 419 18.38 -8.84 -24.36
N ASN A 420 19.40 -9.49 -23.78
CA ASN A 420 19.48 -10.95 -23.64
C ASN A 420 19.31 -11.76 -24.94
N GLY A 421 19.54 -11.14 -26.11
CA GLY A 421 19.34 -11.75 -27.43
C GLY A 421 18.00 -11.44 -28.09
N ASP A 422 17.14 -10.63 -27.47
CA ASP A 422 15.93 -10.10 -28.07
C ASP A 422 16.23 -8.78 -28.82
N ASP A 423 16.25 -8.84 -30.15
CA ASP A 423 16.59 -7.70 -31.01
C ASP A 423 15.64 -6.51 -30.84
N LYS A 424 14.41 -6.71 -30.37
CA LYS A 424 13.45 -5.61 -30.11
C LYS A 424 13.93 -4.66 -29.02
N PHE A 425 14.88 -5.09 -28.18
CA PHE A 425 15.56 -4.26 -27.18
C PHE A 425 16.98 -3.84 -27.58
N GLY A 426 17.38 -4.08 -28.84
CA GLY A 426 18.68 -3.68 -29.39
C GLY A 426 18.97 -2.18 -29.32
N PHE A 427 17.94 -1.34 -29.14
CA PHE A 427 18.06 0.10 -28.90
C PHE A 427 18.44 0.47 -27.45
N ALA A 428 18.23 -0.41 -26.47
CA ALA A 428 18.40 -0.09 -25.06
C ALA A 428 19.88 0.13 -24.70
N ARG A 429 20.18 1.21 -23.97
CA ARG A 429 21.54 1.62 -23.59
C ARG A 429 21.54 2.05 -22.14
N SER A 430 22.66 1.89 -21.43
CA SER A 430 22.77 2.35 -20.05
C SER A 430 22.46 3.85 -19.91
N ARG A 431 21.74 4.20 -18.85
CA ARG A 431 21.35 5.58 -18.50
C ARG A 431 21.69 5.85 -17.04
N ASP A 432 22.25 7.03 -16.76
CA ASP A 432 22.51 7.50 -15.41
C ASP A 432 21.82 8.85 -15.15
N PHE A 433 21.42 9.05 -13.90
CA PHE A 433 20.67 10.21 -13.45
C PHE A 433 21.15 10.62 -12.05
N ASN A 434 21.57 11.88 -11.90
CA ASN A 434 21.78 12.50 -10.60
C ASN A 434 20.55 13.33 -10.25
N ALA A 435 19.76 12.90 -9.26
CA ALA A 435 18.55 13.56 -8.79
C ALA A 435 18.80 14.33 -7.48
N GLY A 436 18.40 15.59 -7.43
CA GLY A 436 18.48 16.43 -6.23
C GLY A 436 17.10 16.90 -5.79
N SER A 437 16.73 16.60 -4.54
CA SER A 437 15.42 16.96 -3.96
C SER A 437 15.61 17.71 -2.64
N VAL A 438 14.79 18.74 -2.40
CA VAL A 438 14.79 19.55 -1.18
C VAL A 438 13.38 19.87 -0.73
N SER A 439 13.19 20.12 0.56
CA SER A 439 11.89 20.38 1.16
C SER A 439 12.01 21.20 2.43
N ALA A 440 10.97 21.99 2.70
CA ALA A 440 10.82 22.75 3.92
C ALA A 440 9.37 22.62 4.42
N GLY A 441 9.20 22.62 5.74
CA GLY A 441 7.88 22.58 6.36
C GLY A 441 7.85 23.35 7.67
N ALA A 442 6.68 23.90 7.99
CA ALA A 442 6.41 24.65 9.20
C ALA A 442 5.16 24.10 9.90
N LEU A 443 5.20 24.06 11.22
CA LEU A 443 4.05 23.80 12.08
C LEU A 443 3.96 24.98 13.06
N TYR A 444 2.87 25.73 12.97
CA TYR A 444 2.61 26.92 13.77
C TYR A 444 1.38 26.74 14.65
N GLN A 445 1.55 26.81 15.96
CA GLN A 445 0.47 26.72 16.94
C GLN A 445 -0.26 28.08 17.02
N LEU A 446 -1.44 28.16 16.40
CA LEU A 446 -2.28 29.37 16.40
C LEU A 446 -2.94 29.62 17.77
N ALA A 447 -3.35 28.53 18.43
CA ALA A 447 -3.97 28.51 19.75
C ALA A 447 -3.81 27.10 20.35
N PRO A 448 -4.07 26.84 21.65
CA PRO A 448 -3.84 25.52 22.26
C PRO A 448 -4.50 24.35 21.52
N ALA A 449 -5.65 24.56 20.88
CA ALA A 449 -6.37 23.55 20.10
C ALA A 449 -6.22 23.66 18.57
N TRP A 450 -5.48 24.65 18.05
CA TRP A 450 -5.39 24.94 16.62
C TRP A 450 -3.94 25.07 16.15
N SER A 451 -3.58 24.39 15.06
CA SER A 451 -2.28 24.53 14.40
C SER A 451 -2.42 24.66 12.90
N LEU A 452 -1.57 25.48 12.30
CA LEU A 452 -1.39 25.61 10.86
C LEU A 452 -0.13 24.84 10.46
N ALA A 453 -0.26 23.92 9.51
CA ALA A 453 0.83 23.09 9.01
C ALA A 453 1.03 23.37 7.52
N GLY A 454 2.23 23.77 7.11
CA GLY A 454 2.55 24.12 5.72
C GLY A 454 3.83 23.46 5.25
N ASN A 455 3.90 23.06 3.98
CA ASN A 455 5.08 22.41 3.40
C ASN A 455 5.29 22.89 1.95
N VAL A 456 6.55 22.91 1.52
CA VAL A 456 6.95 23.07 0.13
C VAL A 456 8.09 22.11 -0.17
N SER A 457 8.07 21.47 -1.34
CA SER A 457 9.13 20.58 -1.81
C SER A 457 9.43 20.78 -3.28
N TYR A 458 10.71 20.60 -3.63
CA TYR A 458 11.20 20.38 -4.98
C TYR A 458 11.73 18.95 -5.04
N THR A 459 11.22 18.16 -5.98
CA THR A 459 11.62 16.75 -6.16
C THR A 459 12.06 16.50 -7.59
N GLU A 460 13.06 15.63 -7.75
CA GLU A 460 13.49 15.10 -9.03
C GLU A 460 13.39 13.58 -9.02
N ARG A 461 12.73 13.02 -10.04
CA ARG A 461 12.59 11.56 -10.22
C ARG A 461 13.36 11.11 -11.45
N ALA A 462 14.13 10.02 -11.33
CA ALA A 462 14.69 9.35 -12.50
C ALA A 462 13.59 8.54 -13.22
N PRO A 463 13.56 8.51 -14.56
CA PRO A 463 12.72 7.57 -15.30
C PRO A 463 13.02 6.13 -14.89
N THR A 464 11.98 5.29 -14.79
CA THR A 464 12.13 3.86 -14.51
C THR A 464 12.35 3.06 -15.81
N PHE A 465 12.65 1.76 -15.69
CA PHE A 465 13.11 0.95 -16.82
C PHE A 465 12.06 0.83 -17.94
N TYR A 466 10.77 0.72 -17.62
CA TYR A 466 9.71 0.59 -18.62
C TYR A 466 9.39 1.94 -19.30
N GLU A 467 9.42 3.05 -18.56
CA GLU A 467 9.33 4.40 -19.14
C GLU A 467 10.45 4.70 -20.15
N LEU A 468 11.62 4.06 -20.02
CA LEU A 468 12.76 4.20 -20.93
C LEU A 468 12.80 3.16 -22.05
N TYR A 469 12.40 1.92 -21.79
CA TYR A 469 12.74 0.76 -22.62
C TYR A 469 11.60 -0.20 -22.91
N ALA A 470 10.34 0.10 -22.56
CA ALA A 470 9.21 -0.71 -23.01
C ALA A 470 9.19 -0.80 -24.55
N ASN A 471 8.95 -1.98 -25.09
CA ASN A 471 8.75 -2.22 -26.53
C ASN A 471 8.09 -3.59 -26.72
N GLY A 472 6.78 -3.66 -26.54
CA GLY A 472 6.02 -4.90 -26.67
C GLY A 472 4.55 -4.78 -26.25
N PRO A 473 3.78 -5.88 -26.42
CA PRO A 473 2.40 -5.99 -25.96
C PRO A 473 2.32 -5.98 -24.44
N HIS A 474 1.13 -5.63 -23.95
CA HIS A 474 0.75 -5.55 -22.54
C HIS A 474 -0.75 -5.90 -22.44
N GLY A 475 -1.06 -7.21 -22.46
CA GLY A 475 -2.43 -7.75 -22.48
C GLY A 475 -3.33 -7.16 -21.40
N ALA A 476 -2.80 -7.03 -20.18
CA ALA A 476 -3.49 -6.43 -19.03
C ALA A 476 -3.97 -4.96 -19.22
N THR A 477 -3.58 -4.24 -20.28
CA THR A 477 -4.20 -2.96 -20.67
C THR A 477 -4.69 -2.90 -22.12
N GLY A 478 -4.54 -3.97 -22.91
CA GLY A 478 -4.90 -3.99 -24.34
C GLY A 478 -4.06 -3.03 -25.18
N GLN A 479 -2.77 -2.90 -24.87
CA GLN A 479 -1.87 -1.90 -25.46
C GLN A 479 -0.54 -2.50 -25.91
N TYR A 480 0.04 -1.90 -26.95
CA TYR A 480 1.45 -2.05 -27.27
C TYR A 480 2.19 -0.82 -26.72
N LEU A 481 3.11 -1.02 -25.78
CA LEU A 481 3.76 0.07 -25.05
C LEU A 481 5.17 0.35 -25.56
N ILE A 482 5.43 1.63 -25.85
CA ILE A 482 6.71 2.13 -26.35
C ILE A 482 7.32 3.11 -25.35
N GLY A 483 8.46 2.73 -24.78
CA GLY A 483 9.30 3.53 -23.89
C GLY A 483 10.04 4.64 -24.63
N ARG A 484 10.63 5.55 -23.84
CA ARG A 484 11.33 6.73 -24.36
C ARG A 484 12.80 6.77 -23.90
N PRO A 485 13.76 6.26 -24.69
CA PRO A 485 15.16 6.11 -24.25
C PRO A 485 15.87 7.43 -23.91
N ASP A 486 15.47 8.54 -24.51
CA ASP A 486 16.01 9.88 -24.25
C ASP A 486 15.35 10.59 -23.06
N ALA A 487 14.38 9.96 -22.39
CA ALA A 487 13.59 10.60 -21.33
C ALA A 487 14.47 11.19 -20.22
N GLN A 488 14.03 12.36 -19.75
CA GLN A 488 14.69 13.18 -18.75
C GLN A 488 14.02 12.98 -17.38
N LYS A 489 14.69 13.42 -16.31
CA LYS A 489 14.12 13.39 -14.96
C LYS A 489 12.78 14.12 -14.91
N GLU A 490 11.80 13.56 -14.21
CA GLU A 490 10.65 14.35 -13.77
C GLU A 490 11.11 15.40 -12.76
N LYS A 491 10.44 16.56 -12.75
CA LYS A 491 10.70 17.62 -11.78
C LYS A 491 9.37 18.16 -11.28
N ALA A 492 9.14 18.10 -9.98
CA ALA A 492 7.91 18.59 -9.36
C ALA A 492 8.21 19.66 -8.31
N VAL A 493 7.36 20.68 -8.26
CA VAL A 493 7.23 21.57 -7.09
C VAL A 493 5.86 21.32 -6.48
N SER A 494 5.84 20.94 -5.20
CA SER A 494 4.63 20.59 -4.46
C SER A 494 4.50 21.45 -3.20
N THR A 495 3.30 21.91 -2.92
CA THR A 495 2.96 22.76 -1.77
C THR A 495 1.71 22.23 -1.08
N ASP A 496 1.74 22.23 0.25
CA ASP A 496 0.67 21.79 1.14
C ASP A 496 0.38 22.88 2.18
N LEU A 497 -0.89 23.11 2.50
CA LEU A 497 -1.31 23.92 3.64
C LEU A 497 -2.52 23.26 4.31
N ALA A 498 -2.45 23.02 5.62
CA ALA A 498 -3.52 22.41 6.39
C ALA A 498 -3.77 23.14 7.72
N LEU A 499 -5.03 23.47 7.99
CA LEU A 499 -5.49 23.91 9.30
C LEU A 499 -5.98 22.69 10.09
N ARG A 500 -5.42 22.49 11.28
CA ARG A 500 -5.71 21.35 12.14
C ARG A 500 -6.30 21.79 13.47
N TYR A 501 -7.28 21.03 13.94
CA TYR A 501 -7.92 21.16 15.24
C TYR A 501 -7.69 19.89 16.07
N ALA A 502 -7.38 20.05 17.36
CA ALA A 502 -7.32 18.97 18.33
C ALA A 502 -7.73 19.47 19.72
N SER A 503 -8.77 18.90 20.31
CA SER A 503 -9.22 19.22 21.67
C SER A 503 -9.94 18.02 22.29
N GLY A 504 -9.29 17.38 23.28
CA GLY A 504 -9.78 16.15 23.90
C GLY A 504 -10.03 15.05 22.86
N PRO A 505 -11.25 14.47 22.76
CA PRO A 505 -11.57 13.45 21.75
C PRO A 505 -11.79 14.02 20.34
N ASN A 506 -11.93 15.35 20.21
CA ASN A 506 -12.29 16.00 18.96
C ASN A 506 -11.03 16.34 18.17
N ARG A 507 -11.02 16.00 16.88
CA ARG A 507 -9.90 16.28 15.97
C ARG A 507 -10.41 16.55 14.57
N GLY A 508 -9.68 17.36 13.80
CA GLY A 508 -9.98 17.56 12.39
C GLY A 508 -8.86 18.26 11.66
N SER A 509 -8.87 18.14 10.33
CA SER A 509 -7.93 18.76 9.42
C SER A 509 -8.66 19.16 8.15
N ILE A 510 -8.43 20.37 7.67
CA ILE A 510 -8.76 20.79 6.31
C ILE A 510 -7.47 21.22 5.62
N GLY A 511 -7.16 20.58 4.50
CA GLY A 511 -5.94 20.77 3.73
C GLY A 511 -6.23 21.14 2.28
N VAL A 512 -5.33 21.95 1.72
CA VAL A 512 -5.21 22.23 0.30
C VAL A 512 -3.84 21.81 -0.19
N PHE A 513 -3.74 21.32 -1.41
CA PHE A 513 -2.46 21.01 -2.05
C PHE A 513 -2.41 21.49 -3.50
N TYR A 514 -1.21 21.78 -3.98
CA TYR A 514 -0.91 22.06 -5.39
C TYR A 514 0.46 21.49 -5.74
N SER A 515 0.55 20.75 -6.84
CA SER A 515 1.77 20.15 -7.38
C SER A 515 1.87 20.44 -8.87
N ARG A 516 3.01 20.99 -9.31
CA ARG A 516 3.30 21.26 -10.72
C ARG A 516 4.53 20.49 -11.17
N LEU A 517 4.34 19.66 -12.19
CA LEU A 517 5.36 18.78 -12.75
C LEU A 517 5.74 19.28 -14.15
N ARG A 518 7.04 19.38 -14.45
CA ARG A 518 7.53 19.92 -15.74
C ARG A 518 7.74 18.87 -16.83
N ASN A 519 7.92 17.62 -16.44
CA ASN A 519 8.23 16.50 -17.32
C ASN A 519 7.59 15.24 -16.70
N TYR A 520 6.26 15.27 -16.59
CA TYR A 520 5.47 14.13 -16.13
C TYR A 520 5.39 13.11 -17.26
N LEU A 521 6.02 11.96 -17.07
CA LEU A 521 6.03 10.85 -18.02
C LEU A 521 4.65 10.17 -17.99
N ALA A 522 3.83 10.48 -18.99
CA ALA A 522 2.52 9.88 -19.19
C ALA A 522 2.57 8.88 -20.34
N GLU A 523 1.80 7.80 -20.24
CA GLU A 523 1.32 7.04 -21.40
C GLU A 523 0.42 7.95 -22.25
N TYR A 524 0.50 7.82 -23.57
CA TYR A 524 -0.41 8.50 -24.50
C TYR A 524 -0.71 7.59 -25.69
N ASP A 525 -2.00 7.28 -25.91
CA ASP A 525 -2.51 6.58 -27.09
C ASP A 525 -2.12 7.40 -28.35
N THR A 526 -1.53 6.76 -29.35
CA THR A 526 -1.12 7.43 -30.61
C THR A 526 -2.24 7.48 -31.65
N GLY A 527 -3.37 6.81 -31.38
CA GLY A 527 -4.46 6.57 -32.32
C GLY A 527 -4.18 5.45 -33.33
N ARG A 528 -3.02 4.78 -33.24
CA ARG A 528 -2.67 3.63 -34.09
C ARG A 528 -3.04 2.32 -33.43
N LEU A 529 -3.43 1.36 -34.26
CA LEU A 529 -3.53 -0.04 -33.89
C LEU A 529 -2.32 -0.79 -34.46
N VAL A 530 -1.79 -1.71 -33.67
CA VAL A 530 -0.67 -2.59 -34.03
C VAL A 530 -0.93 -4.01 -33.54
N ASP A 531 -0.29 -5.00 -34.15
CA ASP A 531 -0.24 -6.37 -33.63
C ASP A 531 0.79 -6.51 -32.49
N ASP A 532 0.93 -7.73 -31.95
CA ASP A 532 1.91 -8.09 -30.91
C ASP A 532 3.38 -7.88 -31.32
N ASP A 533 3.66 -7.84 -32.63
CA ASP A 533 4.99 -7.52 -33.19
C ASP A 533 5.20 -6.01 -33.39
N GLY A 534 4.17 -5.18 -33.15
CA GLY A 534 4.21 -3.72 -33.30
C GLY A 534 4.00 -3.22 -34.73
N VAL A 535 3.56 -4.08 -35.64
CA VAL A 535 3.27 -3.75 -37.04
C VAL A 535 1.88 -3.09 -37.14
N PRO A 536 1.70 -2.00 -37.92
CA PRO A 536 0.39 -1.36 -38.07
C PRO A 536 -0.67 -2.29 -38.65
N VAL A 537 -1.80 -2.48 -37.95
CA VAL A 537 -2.95 -3.26 -38.40
C VAL A 537 -4.20 -2.39 -38.61
N ALA A 538 -5.19 -2.94 -39.33
CA ALA A 538 -6.48 -2.30 -39.50
C ALA A 538 -7.37 -2.50 -38.25
N PRO A 539 -8.34 -1.60 -37.97
CA PRO A 539 -9.34 -1.84 -36.94
C PRO A 539 -10.12 -3.14 -37.17
N GLY A 540 -10.18 -3.98 -36.13
CA GLY A 540 -10.86 -5.28 -36.18
C GLY A 540 -10.01 -6.46 -36.65
N ALA A 541 -8.67 -6.34 -36.69
CA ALA A 541 -7.81 -7.51 -36.69
C ALA A 541 -7.84 -8.21 -35.31
N ASP A 542 -7.68 -9.53 -35.29
CA ASP A 542 -7.88 -10.38 -34.11
C ASP A 542 -6.88 -10.10 -32.96
N ASP A 543 -5.77 -9.41 -33.25
CA ASP A 543 -4.64 -9.06 -32.38
C ASP A 543 -4.42 -7.53 -32.25
N ALA A 544 -5.40 -6.71 -32.63
CA ALA A 544 -5.24 -5.25 -32.72
C ALA A 544 -5.14 -4.54 -31.35
N LEU A 545 -3.91 -4.30 -30.88
CA LEU A 545 -3.59 -3.51 -29.68
C LEU A 545 -3.50 -2.01 -29.98
N ARG A 546 -3.80 -1.18 -28.97
CA ARG A 546 -3.59 0.28 -29.05
C ARG A 546 -2.12 0.62 -28.82
N GLU A 547 -1.48 1.27 -29.78
CA GLU A 547 -0.12 1.78 -29.60
C GLU A 547 -0.13 2.97 -28.61
N ALA A 548 0.63 2.88 -27.53
CA ALA A 548 0.79 3.97 -26.57
C ALA A 548 2.27 4.24 -26.26
N VAL A 549 2.62 5.53 -26.20
CA VAL A 549 4.01 6.01 -26.04
C VAL A 549 4.21 6.73 -24.72
N TYR A 550 5.35 6.51 -24.06
CA TYR A 550 5.76 7.32 -22.90
C TYR A 550 6.26 8.69 -23.35
N ARG A 551 5.65 9.76 -22.84
CA ARG A 551 6.08 11.14 -23.14
C ARG A 551 5.98 12.07 -21.94
N GLY A 552 6.98 12.96 -21.83
CA GLY A 552 7.00 14.01 -20.81
C GLY A 552 6.05 15.16 -21.16
N VAL A 553 5.08 15.44 -20.30
CA VAL A 553 4.17 16.59 -20.39
C VAL A 553 4.32 17.51 -19.18
N ARG A 554 3.85 18.77 -19.27
CA ARG A 554 3.66 19.58 -18.06
C ARG A 554 2.33 19.18 -17.43
N ALA A 555 2.33 18.87 -16.13
CA ALA A 555 1.14 18.43 -15.40
C ALA A 555 0.89 19.28 -14.15
N GLU A 556 -0.38 19.48 -13.82
CA GLU A 556 -0.82 20.12 -12.58
C GLU A 556 -1.78 19.19 -11.84
N PHE A 557 -1.55 19.02 -10.54
CA PHE A 557 -2.42 18.31 -9.60
C PHE A 557 -2.73 19.25 -8.45
N TYR A 558 -4.00 19.46 -8.12
CA TYR A 558 -4.39 20.26 -6.96
C TYR A 558 -5.72 19.77 -6.39
N GLY A 559 -5.99 20.08 -5.13
CA GLY A 559 -7.15 19.53 -4.48
C GLY A 559 -7.35 19.95 -3.04
N VAL A 560 -8.38 19.37 -2.45
CA VAL A 560 -8.77 19.57 -1.05
C VAL A 560 -8.91 18.21 -0.36
N GLU A 561 -8.49 18.17 0.90
CA GLU A 561 -8.60 17.01 1.77
C GLU A 561 -9.21 17.47 3.09
N LEU A 562 -10.28 16.83 3.54
CA LEU A 562 -10.94 17.11 4.80
C LEU A 562 -11.09 15.81 5.59
N GLU A 563 -10.79 15.89 6.89
CA GLU A 563 -11.11 14.86 7.86
C GLU A 563 -11.54 15.49 9.19
N GLY A 564 -12.45 14.83 9.89
CA GLY A 564 -12.95 15.27 11.18
C GLY A 564 -13.53 14.12 11.97
N ARG A 565 -13.29 14.13 13.28
CA ARG A 565 -13.96 13.28 14.27
C ARG A 565 -14.39 14.15 15.43
N TRP A 566 -15.67 14.09 15.77
CA TRP A 566 -16.28 14.86 16.84
C TRP A 566 -17.12 13.97 17.74
N ARG A 567 -16.94 14.09 19.06
CA ARG A 567 -17.77 13.40 20.04
C ARG A 567 -19.11 14.09 20.18
N ALA A 568 -20.12 13.53 19.53
CA ALA A 568 -21.49 14.03 19.61
C ALA A 568 -22.17 13.72 20.96
N PHE A 569 -21.80 12.61 21.59
CA PHE A 569 -22.44 12.18 22.84
C PHE A 569 -21.49 11.35 23.70
N GLU A 570 -21.43 11.63 25.00
CA GLU A 570 -20.86 10.74 26.00
C GLU A 570 -21.67 10.81 27.29
N ARG A 571 -22.42 9.76 27.64
CA ARG A 571 -23.23 9.73 28.87
C ARG A 571 -23.57 8.29 29.27
N ARG A 572 -23.48 7.97 30.57
CA ARG A 572 -23.87 6.66 31.14
C ARG A 572 -23.22 5.46 30.41
N GLY A 573 -21.97 5.61 29.98
CA GLY A 573 -21.22 4.57 29.23
C GLY A 573 -21.57 4.45 27.75
N HIS A 574 -22.57 5.20 27.25
CA HIS A 574 -22.82 5.35 25.82
C HIS A 574 -21.92 6.43 25.24
N ARG A 575 -21.34 6.17 24.07
CA ARG A 575 -20.50 7.08 23.30
C ARG A 575 -20.97 7.13 21.86
N VAL A 576 -21.04 8.31 21.26
CA VAL A 576 -21.20 8.50 19.81
C VAL A 576 -20.13 9.46 19.33
N ASP A 577 -19.27 8.98 18.44
CA ASP A 577 -18.39 9.81 17.63
C ASP A 577 -18.99 9.94 16.22
N LEU A 578 -18.97 11.14 15.65
CA LEU A 578 -19.28 11.40 14.25
C LEU A 578 -17.98 11.65 13.49
N GLU A 579 -17.79 10.99 12.36
CA GLU A 579 -16.64 11.15 11.48
C GLU A 579 -17.09 11.68 10.11
N LEU A 580 -16.35 12.65 9.58
CA LEU A 580 -16.53 13.20 8.25
C LEU A 580 -15.19 13.15 7.53
N SER A 581 -15.13 12.59 6.34
CA SER A 581 -14.02 12.78 5.41
C SER A 581 -14.53 13.23 4.05
N ALA A 582 -13.74 14.03 3.35
CA ALA A 582 -14.00 14.37 1.95
C ALA A 582 -12.68 14.63 1.22
N ASP A 583 -12.61 14.21 -0.04
CA ASP A 583 -11.45 14.42 -0.88
C ASP A 583 -11.83 14.72 -2.33
N TYR A 584 -11.07 15.64 -2.93
CA TYR A 584 -11.17 15.98 -4.35
C TYR A 584 -9.78 16.27 -4.91
N THR A 585 -9.47 15.64 -6.04
CA THR A 585 -8.27 15.90 -6.83
C THR A 585 -8.69 16.39 -8.23
N HIS A 586 -8.11 17.50 -8.65
CA HIS A 586 -8.11 17.95 -10.03
C HIS A 586 -6.71 17.74 -10.61
N ALA A 587 -6.61 16.95 -11.67
CA ALA A 587 -5.38 16.85 -12.45
C ALA A 587 -5.61 17.16 -13.93
N ARG A 588 -4.60 17.74 -14.58
CA ARG A 588 -4.61 18.09 -16.01
C ARG A 588 -3.21 18.18 -16.60
N ASN A 589 -3.12 17.99 -17.91
CA ASN A 589 -2.03 18.49 -18.72
C ASN A 589 -2.10 20.03 -18.73
N ALA A 590 -1.00 20.68 -18.33
CA ALA A 590 -0.90 22.13 -18.20
C ALA A 590 -0.70 22.86 -19.54
N ASP A 591 -0.43 22.12 -20.61
CA ASP A 591 -0.20 22.64 -21.96
C ASP A 591 -1.47 22.63 -22.80
N THR A 592 -2.26 21.56 -22.72
CA THR A 592 -3.51 21.38 -23.47
C THR A 592 -4.77 21.68 -22.65
N GLY A 593 -4.67 21.67 -21.31
CA GLY A 593 -5.83 21.73 -20.41
C GLY A 593 -6.57 20.40 -20.25
N GLU A 594 -6.20 19.37 -21.02
CA GLU A 594 -6.78 18.03 -21.03
C GLU A 594 -6.74 17.39 -19.62
N PRO A 595 -7.82 16.76 -19.12
CA PRO A 595 -7.77 15.98 -17.89
C PRO A 595 -6.75 14.84 -17.97
N LEU A 596 -6.04 14.56 -16.88
CA LEU A 596 -5.27 13.30 -16.80
C LEU A 596 -6.21 12.12 -16.50
N PRO A 597 -5.89 10.90 -16.97
CA PRO A 597 -6.68 9.70 -16.71
C PRO A 597 -6.65 9.29 -15.22
N ARG A 598 -7.52 8.35 -14.85
CA ARG A 598 -7.52 7.65 -13.55
C ARG A 598 -7.66 8.52 -12.29
N ILE A 599 -8.15 9.77 -12.42
CA ILE A 599 -8.38 10.66 -11.28
C ILE A 599 -9.71 10.31 -10.59
N ALA A 600 -9.65 9.99 -9.29
CA ALA A 600 -10.84 9.78 -8.48
C ALA A 600 -11.75 11.04 -8.46
N PRO A 601 -13.09 10.89 -8.47
CA PRO A 601 -14.01 12.02 -8.36
C PRO A 601 -13.93 12.68 -6.99
N LEU A 602 -14.68 13.78 -6.81
CA LEU A 602 -15.06 14.21 -5.46
C LEU A 602 -15.74 13.03 -4.74
N ARG A 603 -15.37 12.83 -3.48
CA ARG A 603 -15.96 11.83 -2.60
C ARG A 603 -16.12 12.40 -1.20
N ALA A 604 -17.18 12.00 -0.52
CA ALA A 604 -17.46 12.36 0.86
C ALA A 604 -17.98 11.14 1.62
N THR A 605 -17.53 10.98 2.86
CA THR A 605 -17.93 9.91 3.77
C THR A 605 -18.38 10.51 5.09
N LEU A 606 -19.60 10.17 5.50
CA LEU A 606 -20.12 10.44 6.84
C LEU A 606 -20.22 9.11 7.59
N ALA A 607 -19.66 9.02 8.79
CA ALA A 607 -19.80 7.86 9.65
C ALA A 607 -20.22 8.24 11.07
N ALA A 608 -20.83 7.29 11.78
CA ALA A 608 -21.18 7.39 13.18
C ALA A 608 -20.73 6.12 13.91
N ASP A 609 -19.84 6.27 14.89
CA ASP A 609 -19.33 5.21 15.75
C ASP A 609 -20.00 5.28 17.13
N TYR A 610 -20.90 4.35 17.37
CA TYR A 610 -21.50 4.09 18.67
C TYR A 610 -20.67 3.09 19.48
N GLY A 611 -20.55 3.31 20.79
CA GLY A 611 -19.97 2.36 21.74
C GLY A 611 -20.76 2.33 23.04
N TYR A 612 -20.95 1.13 23.60
CA TYR A 612 -21.55 0.90 24.90
C TYR A 612 -21.01 -0.38 25.54
N GLY A 613 -20.13 -0.21 26.55
CA GLY A 613 -19.46 -1.32 27.21
C GLY A 613 -18.70 -2.20 26.20
N PRO A 614 -19.02 -3.51 26.08
CA PRO A 614 -18.39 -4.40 25.12
C PRO A 614 -18.89 -4.21 23.67
N PHE A 615 -20.04 -3.56 23.47
CA PHE A 615 -20.65 -3.41 22.15
C PHE A 615 -20.14 -2.15 21.44
N GLY A 616 -19.92 -2.26 20.13
CA GLY A 616 -19.71 -1.11 19.26
C GLY A 616 -20.42 -1.29 17.93
N ALA A 617 -20.85 -0.19 17.31
CA ALA A 617 -21.46 -0.18 15.99
C ALA A 617 -20.96 1.03 15.20
N ARG A 618 -20.58 0.83 13.94
CA ARG A 618 -20.27 1.89 12.97
C ARG A 618 -21.29 1.82 11.85
N ALA A 619 -21.89 2.95 11.49
CA ALA A 619 -22.59 3.12 10.23
C ALA A 619 -21.83 4.15 9.39
N GLN A 620 -21.61 3.85 8.11
CA GLN A 620 -20.82 4.68 7.19
C GLN A 620 -21.55 4.85 5.86
N LEU A 621 -21.80 6.09 5.47
CA LEU A 621 -22.37 6.47 4.18
C LEU A 621 -21.29 7.15 3.35
N THR A 622 -20.89 6.56 2.23
CA THR A 622 -19.93 7.13 1.29
C THR A 622 -20.65 7.49 -0.01
N HIS A 623 -20.60 8.76 -0.40
CA HIS A 623 -21.04 9.24 -1.70
C HIS A 623 -19.82 9.62 -2.55
N ALA A 624 -19.76 9.08 -3.76
CA ALA A 624 -18.82 9.52 -4.79
C ALA A 624 -19.62 10.12 -5.95
N TRP A 625 -19.21 11.31 -6.40
CA TRP A 625 -19.83 11.97 -7.54
C TRP A 625 -19.37 11.33 -8.85
N ALA A 626 -20.10 11.58 -9.93
CA ALA A 626 -19.68 11.12 -11.26
C ALA A 626 -18.35 11.76 -11.68
N GLN A 627 -17.49 10.99 -12.37
CA GLN A 627 -16.26 11.50 -12.98
C GLN A 627 -16.47 11.73 -14.47
N HIS A 628 -16.57 13.00 -14.86
CA HIS A 628 -16.66 13.42 -16.27
C HIS A 628 -15.36 14.05 -16.79
N ARG A 629 -14.37 14.31 -15.92
CA ARG A 629 -13.07 14.84 -16.33
C ARG A 629 -12.11 13.70 -16.64
N VAL A 630 -12.16 13.23 -17.88
CA VAL A 630 -11.32 12.17 -18.41
C VAL A 630 -10.70 12.60 -19.77
N PRO A 631 -9.63 11.96 -20.25
CA PRO A 631 -9.11 12.13 -21.61
C PRO A 631 -10.19 11.89 -22.69
N GLU A 632 -9.93 12.37 -23.92
CA GLU A 632 -10.92 12.36 -25.03
C GLU A 632 -11.45 10.96 -25.40
N HIS A 633 -10.64 9.91 -25.20
CA HIS A 633 -11.00 8.52 -25.52
C HIS A 633 -11.32 7.67 -24.29
N ASP A 634 -11.33 8.25 -23.09
CA ASP A 634 -11.67 7.55 -21.85
C ASP A 634 -13.17 7.65 -21.54
N LEU A 635 -13.78 6.57 -21.03
CA LEU A 635 -15.17 6.61 -20.57
C LEU A 635 -15.29 7.20 -19.15
N ALA A 636 -16.27 8.10 -19.00
CA ALA A 636 -16.74 8.64 -17.72
C ALA A 636 -17.40 7.57 -16.83
N THR A 637 -17.32 7.75 -15.52
CA THR A 637 -18.00 6.88 -14.52
C THR A 637 -19.13 7.62 -13.81
N ASP A 638 -20.20 6.90 -13.51
CA ASP A 638 -21.35 7.43 -12.77
C ASP A 638 -21.06 7.56 -11.27
N GLY A 639 -21.85 8.39 -10.59
CA GLY A 639 -21.78 8.54 -9.13
C GLY A 639 -22.51 7.40 -8.40
N TYR A 640 -22.13 7.14 -7.16
CA TYR A 640 -22.72 6.09 -6.33
C TYR A 640 -22.83 6.49 -4.86
N THR A 641 -23.75 5.86 -4.13
CA THR A 641 -23.92 6.04 -2.68
C THR A 641 -23.92 4.69 -1.97
N SER A 642 -22.81 4.34 -1.32
CA SER A 642 -22.66 3.09 -0.58
C SER A 642 -22.95 3.27 0.91
N LEU A 643 -23.67 2.30 1.49
CA LEU A 643 -23.85 2.18 2.95
C LEU A 643 -23.05 0.97 3.43
N GLY A 644 -22.15 1.19 4.40
CA GLY A 644 -21.48 0.16 5.17
C GLY A 644 -21.93 0.17 6.63
N VAL A 645 -22.03 -1.00 7.26
CA VAL A 645 -22.32 -1.13 8.70
C VAL A 645 -21.39 -2.17 9.31
N VAL A 646 -20.76 -1.85 10.44
CA VAL A 646 -19.95 -2.78 11.22
C VAL A 646 -20.51 -2.89 12.63
N LEU A 647 -20.83 -4.10 13.09
CA LEU A 647 -21.15 -4.39 14.47
C LEU A 647 -19.96 -5.09 15.11
N THR A 648 -19.65 -4.78 16.37
CA THR A 648 -18.50 -5.33 17.10
C THR A 648 -18.90 -5.71 18.52
N TYR A 649 -18.26 -6.76 19.03
CA TYR A 649 -18.39 -7.20 20.42
C TYR A 649 -17.01 -7.56 20.97
N LYS A 650 -16.61 -6.87 22.04
CA LYS A 650 -15.33 -7.06 22.73
C LYS A 650 -15.54 -7.80 24.03
N LEU A 651 -14.83 -8.91 24.21
CA LEU A 651 -14.91 -9.75 25.40
C LEU A 651 -13.52 -10.14 25.88
N ARG A 652 -13.37 -10.37 27.18
CA ARG A 652 -12.12 -10.82 27.80
C ARG A 652 -12.37 -12.12 28.54
N VAL A 653 -11.59 -13.15 28.23
CA VAL A 653 -11.68 -14.49 28.86
C VAL A 653 -10.31 -14.84 29.41
N GLY A 654 -10.16 -14.75 30.73
CA GLY A 654 -8.87 -14.91 31.41
C GLY A 654 -7.84 -13.88 30.93
N ALA A 655 -6.72 -14.35 30.38
CA ALA A 655 -5.69 -13.51 29.76
C ALA A 655 -6.09 -12.98 28.36
N THR A 656 -7.00 -13.67 27.67
CA THR A 656 -7.29 -13.43 26.25
C THR A 656 -8.30 -12.30 26.03
N ASN A 657 -8.09 -11.49 24.99
CA ASN A 657 -8.97 -10.41 24.56
C ASN A 657 -9.48 -10.71 23.15
N TRP A 658 -10.81 -10.69 22.94
CA TRP A 658 -11.42 -11.03 21.66
C TRP A 658 -12.23 -9.85 21.12
N LEU A 659 -12.19 -9.68 19.81
CA LEU A 659 -13.01 -8.78 19.00
C LEU A 659 -13.76 -9.65 17.98
N ALA A 660 -15.04 -9.90 18.23
CA ALA A 660 -15.95 -10.42 17.21
C ALA A 660 -16.55 -9.25 16.41
N TYR A 661 -16.72 -9.41 15.10
CA TYR A 661 -17.33 -8.40 14.24
C TYR A 661 -18.22 -8.99 13.14
N LEU A 662 -19.23 -8.23 12.76
CA LEU A 662 -20.09 -8.47 11.60
C LEU A 662 -20.05 -7.21 10.74
N ARG A 663 -19.61 -7.32 9.48
CA ARG A 663 -19.43 -6.21 8.56
C ARG A 663 -20.34 -6.40 7.33
N GLY A 664 -21.19 -5.43 7.06
CA GLY A 664 -22.00 -5.34 5.85
C GLY A 664 -21.44 -4.27 4.91
N ASP A 665 -21.12 -4.65 3.68
CA ASP A 665 -20.55 -3.79 2.65
C ASP A 665 -21.55 -3.57 1.51
N ASN A 666 -21.57 -2.35 0.95
CA ASN A 666 -22.44 -1.94 -0.16
C ASN A 666 -23.92 -2.34 0.07
N LEU A 667 -24.49 -2.04 1.25
CA LEU A 667 -25.85 -2.45 1.63
C LEU A 667 -26.95 -1.84 0.74
N THR A 668 -26.64 -0.74 0.05
CA THR A 668 -27.45 -0.10 -1.01
C THR A 668 -27.36 -0.80 -2.37
N ASN A 669 -26.53 -1.84 -2.50
CA ASN A 669 -26.33 -2.67 -3.70
C ASN A 669 -26.08 -1.85 -4.99
N GLN A 670 -25.27 -0.81 -4.91
CA GLN A 670 -24.93 0.05 -6.05
C GLN A 670 -23.92 -0.62 -6.97
N ASP A 671 -24.02 -0.39 -8.29
CA ASP A 671 -22.91 -0.63 -9.21
C ASP A 671 -21.82 0.42 -8.95
N ILE A 672 -20.71 -0.02 -8.34
CA ILE A 672 -19.62 0.85 -7.91
C ILE A 672 -18.45 0.62 -8.87
N ARG A 673 -18.05 1.67 -9.59
CA ARG A 673 -16.92 1.67 -10.52
C ARG A 673 -15.95 2.76 -10.11
N TYR A 674 -14.72 2.40 -9.80
CA TYR A 674 -13.69 3.38 -9.41
C TYR A 674 -13.09 4.01 -10.66
N ALA A 675 -13.27 5.32 -10.84
CA ALA A 675 -12.69 6.10 -11.94
C ALA A 675 -11.17 5.93 -12.09
N SER A 676 -10.49 5.54 -11.01
CA SER A 676 -9.04 5.32 -10.95
C SER A 676 -8.57 3.93 -11.41
N SER A 677 -9.49 3.01 -11.70
CA SER A 677 -9.15 1.70 -12.27
C SER A 677 -9.06 1.77 -13.80
N VAL A 678 -8.08 1.08 -14.38
CA VAL A 678 -8.02 0.85 -15.84
C VAL A 678 -9.20 -0.01 -16.31
N VAL A 679 -9.56 -1.04 -15.54
CA VAL A 679 -10.68 -1.96 -15.83
C VAL A 679 -12.04 -1.49 -15.34
N ARG A 680 -12.20 -0.22 -14.93
CA ARG A 680 -13.46 0.34 -14.39
C ARG A 680 -14.71 0.07 -15.24
N ASN A 681 -14.52 -0.07 -16.56
CA ASN A 681 -15.59 -0.29 -17.52
C ASN A 681 -15.97 -1.75 -17.72
N ILE A 682 -15.12 -2.70 -17.31
CA ILE A 682 -15.35 -4.16 -17.45
C ILE A 682 -15.45 -4.88 -16.09
N ALA A 683 -14.86 -4.32 -15.04
CA ALA A 683 -14.82 -4.90 -13.68
C ALA A 683 -15.38 -3.90 -12.63
N PRO A 684 -16.65 -4.06 -12.21
CA PRO A 684 -17.22 -3.30 -11.11
C PRO A 684 -16.85 -3.95 -9.76
N GLN A 685 -17.06 -3.18 -8.70
CA GLN A 685 -16.82 -3.66 -7.34
C GLN A 685 -17.94 -4.58 -6.83
N GLY A 686 -17.70 -5.23 -5.70
CA GLY A 686 -18.64 -6.17 -5.09
C GLY A 686 -20.02 -5.54 -4.80
N GLY A 687 -21.07 -6.32 -5.08
CA GLY A 687 -22.43 -5.99 -4.68
C GLY A 687 -22.64 -6.08 -3.16
N ARG A 688 -23.89 -5.95 -2.72
CA ARG A 688 -24.27 -6.05 -1.31
C ARG A 688 -23.77 -7.37 -0.71
N SER A 689 -23.04 -7.28 0.40
CA SER A 689 -22.52 -8.46 1.07
C SER A 689 -22.40 -8.29 2.58
N VAL A 690 -22.20 -9.42 3.27
CA VAL A 690 -21.95 -9.49 4.72
C VAL A 690 -20.78 -10.44 4.96
N SER A 691 -19.86 -10.04 5.83
CA SER A 691 -18.78 -10.86 6.38
C SER A 691 -18.87 -10.91 7.91
N ILE A 692 -18.41 -12.00 8.48
CA ILE A 692 -18.22 -12.17 9.93
C ILE A 692 -16.73 -12.43 10.17
N GLY A 693 -16.20 -11.94 11.28
CA GLY A 693 -14.85 -12.26 11.69
C GLY A 693 -14.65 -12.18 13.19
N MET A 694 -13.52 -12.72 13.62
CA MET A 694 -13.14 -12.82 15.01
C MET A 694 -11.61 -12.75 15.11
N ARG A 695 -11.14 -11.80 15.90
CA ARG A 695 -9.73 -11.68 16.29
C ARG A 695 -9.61 -11.94 17.79
N THR A 696 -8.57 -12.66 18.20
CA THR A 696 -8.16 -12.77 19.61
C THR A 696 -6.70 -12.39 19.77
N THR A 697 -6.34 -11.85 20.93
CA THR A 697 -4.97 -11.71 21.41
C THR A 697 -4.82 -12.31 22.80
N PHE A 698 -3.62 -12.78 23.14
CA PHE A 698 -3.31 -13.44 24.42
C PHE A 698 -1.92 -13.04 24.92
#